data_AF-A0A6G1JD33-F1
#
_entry.id   AF-A0A6G1JD33-F1
#
_cell.length_a   1.000
_cell.length_b   1.000
_cell.length_c   1.000
_cell.angle_alpha   90.00
_cell.angle_beta   90.00
_cell.angle_gamma   90.00
#
_symmetry.space_group_name_H-M   'P 1'
#
loop_
_entity.id
_entity.type
_entity.pdbx_description
1 polymer ?
#
loop_
_entity_poly.entity_id
_entity_poly.type
_entity_poly.pdbx_seq_one_letter_code
_entity_poly.pdbx_strand_id
1 'polypeptide(L)'
;MSRVRLTSIALGIACGPILCCWIAVASCFCPGRLHRHSESEDRKRFERRQVMAPRPLPVRPPERRLTIPVPKSAEMASSTERERGKTLDQSQSRLMQLPYELRQIIFRAAVGDSTMHMILKKNKLGHLRCKAPSAVECPLGYNGTTLSRECCWGTVDSANIWLPLTGDGDEGTDGDLLPLLQTCRQIYSESIDLVYSTNCFSFSDLDCLRYFSCTILPRRFDLIRTLDVEWCLSWPIYDPLSQSLLLSDPALYPPHDEATWEETWRIIADMPNLRFIRASLLYFYGFRDAGCERKMLAPLRKVTRPQRFEVHLMWSILHITTRIHPILRGHRTSPLPIVSSAQNSTLLSRISGKSIPDMTNSTTKTEALYQKDGHLYTHTSPLTSLSPLSALPTETQSLFKPPSEGDPYILTTPSTIFHAQGGGQPSDTGTITPKSSGDGAETAKFVVHQVRKVDPAILHLGVFESADQKFNSEEEILQSVDVEKRILHSRYHTAGHVIGLAINLLAKSTSGTASGIPPDIKDGKASHYPNAAFVEHIGLIPGTAKAAIQSKVDELVSQDLGVAIHFWSEEEASAKCIGGTDGAAIFSGDEVRVVDLGGLGSYPCGGTHVKSLKELGRVVVRNVKRQKGVSKVSYEVVDR
;
A
#
# COMPACT_ATOMS: atom_id res chain seq x y z
N MET A 1 14.68 -13.75 -78.45
CA MET A 1 15.84 -13.72 -77.53
C MET A 1 15.33 -13.20 -76.19
N SER A 2 14.94 -14.08 -75.25
CA SER A 2 15.77 -14.70 -74.19
C SER A 2 16.02 -13.74 -73.01
N ARG A 3 15.76 -14.03 -71.73
CA ARG A 3 15.34 -15.22 -70.98
C ARG A 3 14.73 -14.71 -69.67
N VAL A 4 13.50 -15.12 -69.36
CA VAL A 4 12.83 -14.85 -68.08
C VAL A 4 13.43 -15.74 -66.99
N ARG A 5 13.88 -15.15 -65.87
CA ARG A 5 14.37 -15.87 -64.68
C ARG A 5 13.18 -16.51 -63.96
N LEU A 6 12.99 -17.81 -64.20
CA LEU A 6 11.88 -18.64 -63.73
C LEU A 6 12.25 -19.54 -62.53
N THR A 7 13.27 -19.17 -61.74
CA THR A 7 13.91 -20.10 -60.78
C THR A 7 13.49 -19.92 -59.31
N SER A 8 12.92 -18.78 -58.90
CA SER A 8 12.66 -18.53 -57.47
C SER A 8 11.26 -18.96 -57.00
N ILE A 9 10.27 -18.96 -57.89
CA ILE A 9 8.88 -19.30 -57.56
C ILE A 9 8.66 -20.82 -57.58
N ALA A 10 9.34 -21.53 -58.49
CA ALA A 10 9.25 -22.98 -58.61
C ALA A 10 9.82 -23.73 -57.38
N LEU A 11 10.87 -23.17 -56.74
CA LEU A 11 11.46 -23.77 -55.53
C LEU A 11 10.53 -23.66 -54.30
N GLY A 12 9.77 -22.56 -54.19
CA GLY A 12 8.81 -22.37 -53.11
C GLY A 12 7.57 -23.27 -53.20
N ILE A 13 7.11 -23.54 -54.43
CA ILE A 13 5.93 -24.39 -54.68
C ILE A 13 6.27 -25.88 -54.52
N ALA A 14 7.50 -26.30 -54.83
CA ALA A 14 7.92 -27.69 -54.66
C ALA A 14 8.33 -28.05 -53.22
N CYS A 15 8.94 -27.13 -52.47
CA CYS A 15 9.48 -27.44 -51.13
C CYS A 15 8.48 -27.22 -49.98
N GLY A 16 7.43 -26.40 -50.18
CA GLY A 16 6.40 -26.16 -49.15
C GLY A 16 5.60 -27.40 -48.73
N PRO A 17 5.08 -28.22 -49.66
CA PRO A 17 4.35 -29.44 -49.32
C PRO A 17 5.24 -30.50 -48.65
N ILE A 18 6.51 -30.59 -49.04
CA ILE A 18 7.47 -31.54 -48.48
C ILE A 18 7.82 -31.16 -47.03
N LEU A 19 7.97 -29.86 -46.75
CA LEU A 19 8.21 -29.37 -45.39
C LEU A 19 7.00 -29.59 -44.48
N CYS A 20 5.77 -29.36 -44.98
CA CYS A 20 4.55 -29.63 -44.24
C CYS A 20 4.33 -31.13 -43.97
N CYS A 21 4.63 -32.00 -44.94
CA CYS A 21 4.59 -33.45 -44.74
C CYS A 21 5.67 -33.92 -43.77
N TRP A 22 6.86 -33.31 -43.78
CA TRP A 22 7.93 -33.65 -42.83
C TRP A 22 7.58 -33.23 -41.40
N ILE A 23 6.94 -32.06 -41.21
CA ILE A 23 6.43 -31.62 -39.91
C ILE A 23 5.31 -32.54 -39.42
N ALA A 24 4.37 -32.91 -40.28
CA ALA A 24 3.26 -33.82 -39.95
C ALA A 24 3.74 -35.25 -39.62
N VAL A 25 4.74 -35.76 -40.33
CA VAL A 25 5.36 -37.06 -40.07
C VAL A 25 6.25 -37.01 -38.82
N ALA A 26 7.01 -35.94 -38.59
CA ALA A 26 7.79 -35.75 -37.37
C ALA A 26 6.92 -35.68 -36.11
N SER A 27 5.72 -35.10 -36.20
CA SER A 27 4.73 -35.13 -35.11
C SER A 27 4.09 -36.50 -34.86
N CYS A 28 4.13 -37.41 -35.84
CA CYS A 28 3.59 -38.78 -35.70
C CYS A 28 4.62 -39.81 -35.22
N PHE A 29 5.93 -39.53 -35.30
CA PHE A 29 7.00 -40.49 -34.97
C PHE A 29 7.81 -40.16 -33.70
N CYS A 30 7.30 -39.30 -32.81
CA CYS A 30 7.83 -39.15 -31.45
C CYS A 30 6.87 -39.68 -30.35
N PRO A 31 6.57 -40.98 -30.28
CA PRO A 31 5.94 -41.59 -29.12
C PRO A 31 7.03 -41.83 -28.06
N GLY A 32 7.40 -40.81 -27.29
CA GLY A 32 8.57 -40.99 -26.42
C GLY A 32 8.97 -39.84 -25.52
N ARG A 33 8.04 -39.03 -25.03
CA ARG A 33 8.14 -38.30 -23.76
C ARG A 33 6.79 -37.66 -23.45
N LEU A 34 5.85 -38.49 -22.99
CA LEU A 34 4.90 -38.07 -21.97
C LEU A 34 5.72 -37.59 -20.77
N HIS A 35 6.16 -36.34 -20.77
CA HIS A 35 6.38 -35.65 -19.52
C HIS A 35 5.02 -35.66 -18.84
N ARG A 36 4.93 -36.35 -17.69
CA ARG A 36 3.90 -36.06 -16.69
C ARG A 36 3.72 -34.55 -16.66
N HIS A 37 2.54 -34.07 -17.01
CA HIS A 37 2.19 -32.68 -16.74
C HIS A 37 2.58 -32.42 -15.29
N SER A 38 3.57 -31.53 -15.07
CA SER A 38 3.74 -30.95 -13.75
C SER A 38 2.38 -30.38 -13.38
N GLU A 39 1.82 -30.80 -12.24
CA GLU A 39 0.59 -30.18 -11.75
C GLU A 39 0.78 -28.67 -11.76
N SER A 40 -0.14 -27.93 -12.37
CA SER A 40 -0.10 -26.48 -12.34
C SER A 40 -0.09 -26.03 -10.88
N GLU A 41 0.73 -25.03 -10.55
CA GLU A 41 0.79 -24.47 -9.19
C GLU A 41 -0.58 -23.99 -8.72
N ASP A 42 -1.46 -23.57 -9.65
CA ASP A 42 -2.85 -23.22 -9.40
C ASP A 42 -3.67 -24.41 -8.87
N ARG A 43 -3.46 -25.63 -9.38
CA ARG A 43 -4.16 -26.83 -8.90
C ARG A 43 -3.76 -27.18 -7.47
N LYS A 44 -2.46 -27.10 -7.16
CA LYS A 44 -1.95 -27.30 -5.80
C LYS A 44 -2.50 -26.24 -4.84
N ARG A 45 -2.59 -24.99 -5.30
CA ARG A 45 -3.18 -23.88 -4.53
C ARG A 45 -4.66 -24.14 -4.26
N PHE A 46 -5.44 -24.55 -5.25
CA PHE A 46 -6.86 -24.87 -5.11
C PHE A 46 -7.08 -26.02 -4.10
N GLU A 47 -6.39 -27.15 -4.28
CA GLU A 47 -6.51 -28.31 -3.38
C GLU A 47 -6.12 -27.94 -1.94
N ARG A 48 -5.05 -27.17 -1.77
CA ARG A 48 -4.64 -26.67 -0.45
C ARG A 48 -5.73 -25.79 0.17
N ARG A 49 -6.40 -24.93 -0.59
CA ARG A 49 -7.52 -24.11 -0.08
C ARG A 49 -8.71 -24.96 0.37
N GLN A 50 -9.05 -26.03 -0.36
CA GLN A 50 -10.10 -26.97 0.06
C GLN A 50 -9.77 -27.64 1.40
N VAL A 51 -8.51 -28.02 1.62
CA VAL A 51 -8.04 -28.57 2.90
C VAL A 51 -8.07 -27.55 4.04
N MET A 52 -7.88 -26.27 3.71
CA MET A 52 -7.89 -25.19 4.70
C MET A 52 -9.31 -24.70 5.03
N ALA A 53 -10.30 -24.97 4.18
CA ALA A 53 -11.67 -24.50 4.34
C ALA A 53 -12.26 -24.90 5.71
N PRO A 54 -12.83 -23.95 6.45
CA PRO A 54 -13.45 -24.23 7.74
C PRO A 54 -14.78 -24.97 7.56
N ARG A 55 -15.15 -25.77 8.56
CA ARG A 55 -16.46 -26.42 8.58
C ARG A 55 -17.54 -25.39 8.93
N PRO A 56 -18.60 -25.23 8.11
CA PRO A 56 -19.74 -24.40 8.45
C PRO A 56 -20.39 -24.83 9.77
N LEU A 57 -21.11 -23.90 10.41
CA LEU A 57 -21.93 -24.24 11.57
C LEU A 57 -22.97 -25.31 11.19
N PRO A 58 -23.23 -26.28 12.08
CA PRO A 58 -24.22 -27.32 11.79
C PRO A 58 -25.61 -26.68 11.68
N VAL A 59 -26.35 -27.07 10.63
CA VAL A 59 -27.71 -26.57 10.30
C VAL A 59 -28.69 -26.78 11.46
N ARG A 60 -28.44 -27.81 12.29
CA ARG A 60 -29.10 -27.99 13.59
C ARG A 60 -28.02 -27.91 14.67
N PRO A 61 -28.08 -26.96 15.61
CA PRO A 61 -27.17 -26.99 16.73
C PRO A 61 -27.36 -28.34 17.44
N PRO A 62 -26.29 -29.09 17.78
CA PRO A 62 -26.42 -30.20 18.71
C PRO A 62 -27.15 -29.67 19.95
N GLU A 63 -28.13 -30.44 20.46
CA GLU A 63 -28.94 -30.05 21.62
C GLU A 63 -28.07 -29.30 22.63
N ARG A 64 -28.38 -28.03 22.89
CA ARG A 64 -27.62 -27.18 23.80
C ARG A 64 -27.61 -27.86 25.17
N ARG A 65 -26.58 -28.65 25.48
CA ARG A 65 -26.21 -28.87 26.86
C ARG A 65 -25.61 -27.56 27.34
N LEU A 66 -26.28 -26.91 28.29
CA LEU A 66 -25.84 -25.70 28.99
C LEU A 66 -24.54 -25.89 29.81
N THR A 67 -23.79 -26.96 29.56
CA THR A 67 -22.60 -27.39 30.28
C THR A 67 -21.59 -27.91 29.26
N ILE A 68 -20.39 -27.32 29.29
CA ILE A 68 -19.19 -27.80 28.60
C ILE A 68 -19.00 -29.28 28.99
N PRO A 69 -18.74 -30.22 28.06
CA PRO A 69 -18.38 -31.58 28.44
C PRO A 69 -17.07 -31.54 29.22
N VAL A 70 -17.08 -32.09 30.44
CA VAL A 70 -15.85 -32.39 31.19
C VAL A 70 -14.96 -33.29 30.32
N PRO A 71 -13.64 -33.02 30.21
CA PRO A 71 -12.74 -33.85 29.43
C PRO A 71 -12.84 -35.32 29.86
N LYS A 72 -13.12 -36.21 28.91
CA LYS A 72 -13.08 -37.66 29.14
C LYS A 72 -11.63 -38.12 29.14
N SER A 73 -10.95 -38.01 30.27
CA SER A 73 -9.96 -38.97 30.80
C SER A 73 -9.04 -38.31 31.83
N ALA A 74 -9.54 -38.13 33.04
CA ALA A 74 -8.75 -38.37 34.24
C ALA A 74 -9.56 -39.36 35.07
N GLU A 75 -9.43 -40.65 34.73
CA GLU A 75 -9.90 -41.72 35.59
C GLU A 75 -9.06 -41.69 36.87
N MET A 76 -9.57 -41.01 37.89
CA MET A 76 -9.63 -41.47 39.29
C MET A 76 -9.89 -40.27 40.21
N ALA A 77 -11.16 -40.08 40.55
CA ALA A 77 -11.56 -39.80 41.92
C ALA A 77 -13.05 -40.09 42.05
N SER A 78 -13.34 -41.24 42.65
CA SER A 78 -14.65 -41.54 43.23
C SER A 78 -15.02 -40.41 44.21
N SER A 79 -15.97 -39.57 43.83
CA SER A 79 -16.82 -38.89 44.80
C SER A 79 -18.14 -38.49 44.16
N THR A 80 -19.18 -38.85 44.89
CA THR A 80 -20.58 -38.52 44.70
C THR A 80 -20.80 -37.02 44.67
N GLU A 81 -21.09 -36.46 43.50
CA GLU A 81 -22.11 -35.43 43.24
C GLU A 81 -22.03 -35.02 41.77
N ARG A 82 -23.14 -35.12 41.04
CA ARG A 82 -23.27 -34.46 39.73
C ARG A 82 -23.33 -32.96 40.00
N GLU A 83 -22.18 -32.29 40.04
CA GLU A 83 -22.11 -30.83 40.07
C GLU A 83 -22.79 -30.28 38.81
N ARG A 84 -24.06 -29.87 38.94
CA ARG A 84 -24.70 -28.97 37.98
C ARG A 84 -23.86 -27.70 37.99
N GLY A 85 -23.23 -27.35 36.85
CA GLY A 85 -22.40 -26.15 36.73
C GLY A 85 -23.12 -24.92 37.27
N LYS A 86 -22.75 -24.47 38.47
CA LYS A 86 -23.25 -23.25 39.09
C LYS A 86 -22.51 -22.07 38.46
N THR A 87 -23.24 -21.12 37.89
CA THR A 87 -22.67 -19.80 37.59
C THR A 87 -22.46 -19.11 38.93
N LEU A 88 -21.21 -18.97 39.37
CA LEU A 88 -20.87 -18.24 40.60
C LEU A 88 -20.88 -16.74 40.28
N ASP A 89 -21.61 -15.97 41.07
CA ASP A 89 -21.54 -14.51 41.06
C ASP A 89 -20.12 -14.08 41.43
N GLN A 90 -19.44 -13.40 40.52
CA GLN A 90 -18.01 -13.06 40.62
C GLN A 90 -17.77 -11.84 41.53
N SER A 91 -18.60 -11.68 42.56
CA SER A 91 -18.64 -10.50 43.46
C SER A 91 -17.34 -10.27 44.24
N GLN A 92 -16.48 -11.27 44.36
CA GLN A 92 -15.13 -11.14 44.92
C GLN A 92 -14.17 -10.36 44.00
N SER A 93 -14.48 -10.25 42.70
CA SER A 93 -13.65 -9.55 41.73
C SER A 93 -13.92 -8.04 41.80
N ARG A 94 -12.86 -7.26 42.04
CA ARG A 94 -12.93 -5.79 41.95
C ARG A 94 -13.44 -5.30 40.60
N LEU A 95 -13.13 -6.03 39.52
CA LEU A 95 -13.63 -5.71 38.19
C LEU A 95 -15.16 -5.88 38.11
N MET A 96 -15.72 -6.90 38.77
CA MET A 96 -17.16 -7.19 38.76
C MET A 96 -17.96 -6.34 39.76
N GLN A 97 -17.29 -5.72 40.72
CA GLN A 97 -17.87 -4.70 41.61
C GLN A 97 -18.09 -3.36 40.93
N LEU A 98 -17.47 -3.12 39.76
CA LEU A 98 -17.69 -1.89 38.99
C LEU A 98 -19.10 -1.88 38.36
N PRO A 99 -19.73 -0.69 38.27
CA PRO A 99 -20.93 -0.50 37.45
C PRO A 99 -20.76 -1.05 36.04
N TYR A 100 -21.84 -1.58 35.47
CA TYR A 100 -21.83 -2.21 34.15
C TYR A 100 -21.25 -1.29 33.07
N GLU A 101 -21.52 0.00 33.13
CA GLU A 101 -21.05 1.02 32.18
C GLU A 101 -19.52 1.12 32.18
N LEU A 102 -18.90 1.08 33.36
CA LEU A 102 -17.42 1.10 33.47
C LEU A 102 -16.83 -0.22 32.96
N ARG A 103 -17.48 -1.35 33.24
CA ARG A 103 -17.06 -2.65 32.71
C ARG A 103 -17.16 -2.68 31.18
N GLN A 104 -18.19 -2.11 30.59
CA GLN A 104 -18.32 -1.96 29.14
C GLN A 104 -17.19 -1.12 28.53
N ILE A 105 -16.79 -0.01 29.17
CA ILE A 105 -15.64 0.80 28.71
C ILE A 105 -14.36 -0.05 28.73
N ILE A 106 -14.12 -0.77 29.83
CA ILE A 106 -12.94 -1.65 29.98
C ILE A 106 -12.94 -2.75 28.92
N PHE A 107 -14.07 -3.45 28.74
CA PHE A 107 -14.19 -4.51 27.75
C PHE A 107 -14.02 -3.99 26.33
N ARG A 108 -14.60 -2.83 26.01
CA ARG A 108 -14.44 -2.20 24.70
C ARG A 108 -12.97 -1.84 24.44
N ALA A 109 -12.27 -1.29 25.42
CA ALA A 109 -10.84 -1.02 25.29
C ALA A 109 -10.01 -2.31 25.09
N ALA A 110 -10.40 -3.41 25.72
CA ALA A 110 -9.68 -4.67 25.62
C ALA A 110 -9.91 -5.40 24.28
N VAL A 111 -11.18 -5.56 23.87
CA VAL A 111 -11.58 -6.44 22.75
C VAL A 111 -12.23 -5.72 21.57
N GLY A 112 -12.46 -4.41 21.66
CA GLY A 112 -13.14 -3.60 20.65
C GLY A 112 -12.22 -2.65 19.89
N ASP A 113 -12.87 -1.85 19.04
CA ASP A 113 -12.29 -0.73 18.26
C ASP A 113 -10.97 -1.05 17.54
N SER A 114 -10.80 -2.30 17.11
CA SER A 114 -9.63 -2.79 16.39
C SER A 114 -9.99 -3.22 14.98
N THR A 115 -9.02 -3.19 14.06
CA THR A 115 -9.15 -3.84 12.75
C THR A 115 -8.66 -5.28 12.84
N MET A 116 -9.49 -6.23 12.42
CA MET A 116 -9.19 -7.65 12.37
C MET A 116 -9.01 -8.07 10.92
N HIS A 117 -7.77 -8.40 10.53
CA HIS A 117 -7.51 -8.95 9.20
C HIS A 117 -7.80 -10.44 9.21
N MET A 118 -8.73 -10.87 8.38
CA MET A 118 -9.21 -12.25 8.33
C MET A 118 -8.29 -13.09 7.46
N ILE A 119 -7.88 -14.24 8.00
CA ILE A 119 -6.90 -15.14 7.38
C ILE A 119 -7.40 -16.58 7.43
N LEU A 120 -6.91 -17.41 6.50
CA LEU A 120 -7.24 -18.83 6.47
C LEU A 120 -6.20 -19.64 7.24
N LYS A 121 -6.65 -20.51 8.15
CA LYS A 121 -5.84 -21.50 8.86
C LYS A 121 -6.41 -22.89 8.61
N LYS A 122 -5.64 -23.94 8.90
CA LYS A 122 -6.08 -25.33 8.73
C LYS A 122 -7.41 -25.57 9.47
N ASN A 123 -8.47 -25.86 8.72
CA ASN A 123 -9.83 -26.14 9.21
C ASN A 123 -10.52 -25.01 10.01
N LYS A 124 -10.03 -23.76 9.97
CA LYS A 124 -10.62 -22.64 10.72
C LYS A 124 -10.30 -21.28 10.09
N LEU A 125 -11.12 -20.29 10.38
CA LEU A 125 -10.71 -18.90 10.18
C LEU A 125 -9.84 -18.45 11.36
N GLY A 126 -8.76 -17.75 11.03
CA GLY A 126 -8.00 -16.96 11.97
C GLY A 126 -8.23 -15.48 11.72
N HIS A 127 -7.70 -14.67 12.63
CA HIS A 127 -7.60 -13.23 12.46
C HIS A 127 -6.22 -12.76 12.91
N LEU A 128 -5.80 -11.61 12.42
CA LEU A 128 -4.68 -10.82 12.92
C LEU A 128 -5.22 -9.50 13.43
N ARG A 129 -4.97 -9.18 14.70
CA ARG A 129 -5.30 -7.87 15.26
C ARG A 129 -4.32 -6.83 14.72
N CYS A 130 -4.82 -5.91 13.91
CA CYS A 130 -4.03 -4.84 13.33
C CYS A 130 -3.54 -3.89 14.42
N LYS A 131 -2.28 -3.43 14.32
CA LYS A 131 -1.74 -2.39 15.19
C LYS A 131 -1.87 -0.98 14.60
N ALA A 132 -2.29 -0.88 13.34
CA ALA A 132 -2.53 0.41 12.74
C ALA A 132 -3.81 1.03 13.32
N PRO A 133 -3.86 2.35 13.51
CA PRO A 133 -5.04 3.08 13.95
C PRO A 133 -6.26 2.89 13.03
N SER A 134 -6.03 2.59 11.74
CA SER A 134 -7.07 2.36 10.76
C SER A 134 -6.65 1.31 9.72
N ALA A 135 -7.62 0.73 9.00
CA ALA A 135 -7.35 -0.20 7.92
C ALA A 135 -6.68 0.45 6.69
N VAL A 136 -6.66 1.80 6.58
CA VAL A 136 -5.92 2.55 5.54
C VAL A 136 -4.43 2.56 5.85
N GLU A 137 -4.08 2.71 7.13
CA GLU A 137 -2.70 2.81 7.62
C GLU A 137 -1.98 1.46 7.69
N CYS A 138 -2.62 0.38 7.21
CA CYS A 138 -2.06 -0.95 7.14
C CYS A 138 -2.18 -1.55 5.72
N PRO A 139 -1.53 -0.96 4.70
CA PRO A 139 -1.65 -1.42 3.32
C PRO A 139 -1.19 -2.88 3.15
N LEU A 140 -1.84 -3.61 2.24
CA LEU A 140 -1.45 -4.96 1.86
C LEU A 140 -0.30 -4.89 0.84
N GLY A 141 0.90 -5.27 1.27
CA GLY A 141 2.06 -5.38 0.38
C GLY A 141 2.12 -6.76 -0.28
N TYR A 142 2.45 -6.79 -1.57
CA TYR A 142 2.66 -8.03 -2.34
C TYR A 142 4.10 -8.12 -2.83
N ASN A 143 4.76 -9.26 -2.61
CA ASN A 143 6.14 -9.51 -3.05
C ASN A 143 6.24 -10.62 -4.12
N GLY A 144 5.13 -10.95 -4.80
CA GLY A 144 5.09 -11.99 -5.84
C GLY A 144 4.64 -13.38 -5.36
N THR A 145 4.72 -13.67 -4.06
CA THR A 145 4.32 -14.99 -3.51
C THR A 145 3.58 -14.91 -2.18
N THR A 146 3.81 -13.85 -1.42
CA THR A 146 3.20 -13.63 -0.11
C THR A 146 2.56 -12.24 -0.05
N LEU A 147 1.47 -12.15 0.72
CA LEU A 147 0.87 -10.90 1.10
C LEU A 147 1.29 -10.59 2.53
N SER A 148 1.72 -9.37 2.78
CA SER A 148 2.21 -8.96 4.09
C SER A 148 1.71 -7.57 4.44
N ARG A 149 1.45 -7.36 5.73
CA ARG A 149 1.00 -6.10 6.28
C ARG A 149 2.03 -5.64 7.31
N GLU A 150 2.66 -4.49 7.06
CA GLU A 150 3.80 -4.01 7.87
C GLU A 150 3.44 -3.79 9.35
N CYS A 151 2.19 -3.42 9.63
CA CYS A 151 1.69 -3.16 10.99
C CYS A 151 1.10 -4.40 11.68
N CYS A 152 1.02 -5.55 11.01
CA CYS A 152 0.39 -6.76 11.53
C CYS A 152 1.42 -7.82 11.95
N TRP A 153 1.00 -8.71 12.85
CA TRP A 153 1.81 -9.84 13.26
C TRP A 153 1.68 -10.98 12.27
N GLY A 154 2.67 -11.13 11.39
CA GLY A 154 2.84 -12.30 10.51
C GLY A 154 2.52 -12.05 9.04
N THR A 155 2.56 -13.12 8.25
CA THR A 155 2.40 -13.09 6.80
C THR A 155 1.43 -14.16 6.34
N VAL A 156 0.89 -13.98 5.14
CA VAL A 156 0.08 -14.98 4.45
C VAL A 156 0.66 -15.22 3.07
N ASP A 157 0.41 -16.38 2.49
CA ASP A 157 0.74 -16.59 1.09
C ASP A 157 -0.23 -15.83 0.15
N SER A 158 -0.01 -15.93 -1.15
CA SER A 158 -0.88 -15.35 -2.16
C SER A 158 -2.33 -15.85 -2.08
N ALA A 159 -2.59 -16.98 -1.41
CA ALA A 159 -3.92 -17.52 -1.16
C ALA A 159 -4.50 -17.06 0.20
N ASN A 160 -3.94 -16.03 0.84
CA ASN A 160 -4.36 -15.54 2.16
C ASN A 160 -4.33 -16.63 3.26
N ILE A 161 -3.49 -17.66 3.07
CA ILE A 161 -3.28 -18.72 4.07
C ILE A 161 -2.15 -18.31 5.01
N TRP A 162 -2.38 -18.45 6.31
CA TRP A 162 -1.40 -18.17 7.36
C TRP A 162 -0.05 -18.86 7.13
N LEU A 163 1.02 -18.07 7.19
CA LEU A 163 2.40 -18.53 7.18
C LEU A 163 3.03 -18.22 8.55
N PRO A 164 3.12 -19.21 9.46
CA PRO A 164 3.75 -19.00 10.77
C PRO A 164 5.23 -18.69 10.63
N LEU A 165 5.71 -17.71 11.40
CA LEU A 165 7.13 -17.31 11.40
C LEU A 165 8.04 -18.42 11.95
N THR A 166 7.47 -19.21 12.86
CA THR A 166 8.13 -20.34 13.52
C THR A 166 8.06 -21.64 12.72
N GLY A 167 7.26 -21.68 11.65
CA GLY A 167 6.87 -22.91 10.95
C GLY A 167 5.78 -23.72 11.67
N ASP A 168 5.35 -23.30 12.86
CA ASP A 168 4.29 -23.96 13.62
C ASP A 168 2.89 -23.48 13.20
N GLY A 169 2.10 -24.35 12.59
CA GLY A 169 0.74 -24.03 12.13
C GLY A 169 -0.23 -23.61 13.24
N ASP A 170 0.09 -23.92 14.50
CA ASP A 170 -0.72 -23.58 15.67
C ASP A 170 -0.32 -22.26 16.35
N GLU A 171 0.65 -21.52 15.79
CA GLU A 171 1.05 -20.18 16.27
C GLU A 171 -0.18 -19.28 16.48
N GLY A 172 -0.28 -18.66 17.66
CA GLY A 172 -1.39 -17.78 18.04
C GLY A 172 -1.43 -16.55 17.15
N THR A 173 -2.57 -16.33 16.48
CA THR A 173 -2.77 -15.19 15.57
C THR A 173 -3.71 -14.14 16.17
N ASP A 174 -4.42 -14.51 17.25
CA ASP A 174 -5.53 -13.75 17.81
C ASP A 174 -5.13 -12.48 18.57
N GLY A 175 -3.82 -12.26 18.79
CA GLY A 175 -3.28 -11.04 19.40
C GLY A 175 -3.80 -10.83 20.82
N ASP A 176 -3.86 -11.90 21.61
CA ASP A 176 -4.36 -11.92 22.99
C ASP A 176 -5.81 -11.41 23.17
N LEU A 177 -6.65 -11.57 22.14
CA LEU A 177 -8.07 -11.19 22.20
C LEU A 177 -8.90 -12.19 23.03
N LEU A 178 -8.62 -13.49 22.91
CA LEU A 178 -9.41 -14.55 23.52
C LEU A 178 -9.20 -14.76 25.03
N PRO A 179 -8.01 -14.53 25.63
CA PRO A 179 -7.78 -14.78 27.05
C PRO A 179 -8.83 -14.12 27.97
N LEU A 180 -9.19 -12.86 27.73
CA LEU A 180 -10.20 -12.16 28.53
C LEU A 180 -11.58 -12.83 28.40
N LEU A 181 -12.00 -13.18 27.18
CA LEU A 181 -13.30 -13.81 26.91
C LEU A 181 -13.40 -15.23 27.51
N GLN A 182 -12.26 -15.88 27.73
CA GLN A 182 -12.17 -17.23 28.28
C GLN A 182 -12.09 -17.25 29.82
N THR A 183 -12.02 -16.09 30.48
CA THR A 183 -11.90 -16.01 31.95
C THR A 183 -13.16 -16.52 32.68
N CYS A 184 -14.33 -15.99 32.36
CA CYS A 184 -15.59 -16.40 32.97
C CYS A 184 -16.80 -16.13 32.08
N ARG A 185 -17.92 -16.79 32.39
CA ARG A 185 -19.17 -16.68 31.62
C ARG A 185 -19.74 -15.25 31.61
N GLN A 186 -19.60 -14.52 32.71
CA GLN A 186 -20.12 -13.15 32.84
C GLN A 186 -19.36 -12.19 31.91
N ILE A 187 -18.03 -12.20 31.97
CA ILE A 187 -17.17 -11.42 31.06
C ILE A 187 -17.50 -11.78 29.61
N TYR A 188 -17.60 -13.07 29.28
CA TYR A 188 -18.00 -13.50 27.94
C TYR A 188 -19.34 -12.90 27.51
N SER A 189 -20.39 -13.04 28.32
CA SER A 189 -21.73 -12.57 27.94
C SER A 189 -21.81 -11.05 27.79
N GLU A 190 -21.04 -10.30 28.56
CA GLU A 190 -21.06 -8.83 28.54
C GLU A 190 -20.19 -8.23 27.44
N SER A 191 -19.18 -8.95 26.95
CA SER A 191 -18.19 -8.41 26.01
C SER A 191 -18.22 -9.04 24.62
N ILE A 192 -18.81 -10.23 24.43
CA ILE A 192 -18.79 -10.93 23.14
C ILE A 192 -19.44 -10.13 22.01
N ASP A 193 -20.49 -9.36 22.31
CA ASP A 193 -21.16 -8.52 21.31
C ASP A 193 -20.29 -7.33 20.89
N LEU A 194 -19.37 -6.86 21.74
CA LEU A 194 -18.42 -5.79 21.40
C LEU A 194 -17.42 -6.26 20.35
N VAL A 195 -17.03 -7.54 20.38
CA VAL A 195 -16.12 -8.14 19.38
C VAL A 195 -16.67 -7.97 17.96
N TYR A 196 -17.97 -8.11 17.78
CA TYR A 196 -18.59 -8.01 16.46
C TYR A 196 -19.09 -6.60 16.13
N SER A 197 -19.58 -5.86 17.13
CA SER A 197 -20.25 -4.57 16.90
C SER A 197 -19.33 -3.35 16.84
N THR A 198 -18.09 -3.46 17.35
CA THR A 198 -17.16 -2.32 17.44
C THR A 198 -15.93 -2.46 16.54
N ASN A 199 -15.53 -3.69 16.21
CA ASN A 199 -14.35 -3.93 15.37
C ASN A 199 -14.67 -3.78 13.88
N CYS A 200 -13.62 -3.50 13.10
CA CYS A 200 -13.65 -3.58 11.65
C CYS A 200 -13.11 -4.95 11.21
N PHE A 201 -13.85 -5.68 10.36
CA PHE A 201 -13.36 -6.93 9.78
C PHE A 201 -12.88 -6.68 8.35
N SER A 202 -11.59 -6.93 8.13
CA SER A 202 -10.90 -6.70 6.87
C SER A 202 -10.63 -8.02 6.16
N PHE A 203 -11.08 -8.13 4.90
CA PHE A 203 -10.99 -9.32 4.08
C PHE A 203 -10.14 -9.04 2.85
N SER A 204 -9.04 -9.79 2.72
CA SER A 204 -8.20 -9.80 1.51
C SER A 204 -8.55 -10.93 0.54
N ASP A 205 -9.53 -11.74 0.92
CA ASP A 205 -9.94 -12.96 0.23
C ASP A 205 -11.46 -13.16 0.37
N LEU A 206 -12.16 -13.32 -0.75
CA LEU A 206 -13.62 -13.46 -0.79
C LEU A 206 -14.10 -14.73 -0.09
N ASP A 207 -13.33 -15.82 -0.18
CA ASP A 207 -13.70 -17.05 0.52
C ASP A 207 -13.63 -16.86 2.04
N CYS A 208 -12.69 -16.05 2.54
CA CYS A 208 -12.64 -15.76 3.97
C CYS A 208 -13.94 -15.07 4.43
N LEU A 209 -14.53 -14.18 3.63
CA LEU A 209 -15.82 -13.54 3.94
C LEU A 209 -16.99 -14.55 3.90
N ARG A 210 -17.03 -15.40 2.87
CA ARG A 210 -18.04 -16.46 2.74
C ARG A 210 -17.97 -17.48 3.87
N TYR A 211 -16.76 -17.88 4.24
CA TYR A 211 -16.54 -18.74 5.39
C TYR A 211 -16.93 -18.04 6.69
N PHE A 212 -16.66 -16.75 6.80
CA PHE A 212 -16.98 -15.98 8.00
C PHE A 212 -18.49 -15.90 8.22
N SER A 213 -19.29 -15.76 7.15
CA SER A 213 -20.74 -15.75 7.24
C SER A 213 -21.36 -17.09 7.64
N CYS A 214 -20.70 -18.22 7.34
CA CYS A 214 -21.21 -19.56 7.66
C CYS A 214 -20.57 -20.20 8.91
N THR A 215 -19.52 -19.61 9.47
CA THR A 215 -18.81 -20.11 10.67
C THR A 215 -19.17 -19.33 11.94
N ILE A 216 -19.87 -18.20 11.81
CA ILE A 216 -20.33 -17.36 12.92
C ILE A 216 -21.82 -17.52 13.15
N LEU A 217 -22.25 -17.47 14.41
CA LEU A 217 -23.67 -17.49 14.76
C LEU A 217 -24.39 -16.32 14.07
N PRO A 218 -25.54 -16.53 13.40
CA PRO A 218 -26.24 -15.48 12.66
C PRO A 218 -26.46 -14.20 13.48
N ARG A 219 -26.91 -14.33 14.73
CA ARG A 219 -27.09 -13.20 15.66
C ARG A 219 -25.83 -12.34 15.84
N ARG A 220 -24.63 -12.94 15.81
CA ARG A 220 -23.36 -12.23 15.96
C ARG A 220 -22.90 -11.62 14.65
N PHE A 221 -23.11 -12.34 13.55
CA PHE A 221 -22.83 -11.83 12.22
C PHE A 221 -23.65 -10.56 11.94
N ASP A 222 -24.92 -10.57 12.36
CA ASP A 222 -25.81 -9.42 12.24
C ASP A 222 -25.36 -8.19 13.05
N LEU A 223 -24.52 -8.35 14.08
CA LEU A 223 -24.01 -7.22 14.88
C LEU A 223 -22.94 -6.41 14.17
N ILE A 224 -22.34 -6.94 13.10
CA ILE A 224 -21.20 -6.31 12.43
C ILE A 224 -21.62 -5.00 11.78
N ARG A 225 -20.84 -3.95 12.06
CA ARG A 225 -21.11 -2.58 11.60
C ARG A 225 -20.13 -2.07 10.56
N THR A 226 -18.93 -2.63 10.50
CA THR A 226 -17.82 -2.07 9.74
C THR A 226 -17.07 -3.19 9.02
N LEU A 227 -17.06 -3.13 7.68
CA LEU A 227 -16.34 -4.05 6.83
C LEU A 227 -15.31 -3.33 5.97
N ASP A 228 -14.23 -4.03 5.69
CA ASP A 228 -13.22 -3.64 4.72
C ASP A 228 -12.94 -4.82 3.80
N VAL A 229 -13.08 -4.61 2.49
CA VAL A 229 -12.87 -5.63 1.47
C VAL A 229 -11.80 -5.13 0.52
N GLU A 230 -10.65 -5.81 0.51
CA GLU A 230 -9.53 -5.51 -0.37
C GLU A 230 -9.34 -6.70 -1.30
N TRP A 231 -9.56 -6.51 -2.60
CA TRP A 231 -9.57 -7.63 -3.53
C TRP A 231 -8.70 -7.35 -4.75
N CYS A 232 -7.76 -8.26 -4.99
CA CYS A 232 -6.93 -8.26 -6.19
C CYS A 232 -7.51 -9.23 -7.22
N LEU A 233 -8.01 -8.68 -8.31
CA LEU A 233 -8.43 -9.41 -9.50
C LEU A 233 -7.18 -9.85 -10.25
N SER A 234 -6.80 -11.11 -10.10
CA SER A 234 -5.78 -11.75 -10.95
C SER A 234 -6.36 -12.23 -12.28
N TRP A 235 -7.69 -12.34 -12.37
CA TRP A 235 -8.43 -12.94 -13.49
C TRP A 235 -9.72 -12.16 -13.79
N PRO A 236 -10.04 -11.88 -15.08
CA PRO A 236 -11.27 -11.19 -15.46
C PRO A 236 -12.48 -12.14 -15.43
N ILE A 237 -13.17 -12.18 -14.28
CA ILE A 237 -14.27 -13.13 -14.02
C ILE A 237 -15.50 -12.96 -14.94
N TYR A 238 -15.63 -11.81 -15.62
CA TYR A 238 -16.73 -11.50 -16.55
C TYR A 238 -16.33 -11.45 -18.03
N ASP A 239 -15.06 -11.73 -18.38
CA ASP A 239 -14.60 -11.78 -19.77
C ASP A 239 -14.97 -13.14 -20.41
N PRO A 240 -15.70 -13.19 -21.55
CA PRO A 240 -16.17 -14.45 -22.13
C PRO A 240 -15.07 -15.44 -22.55
N LEU A 241 -13.92 -14.95 -23.02
CA LEU A 241 -12.77 -15.79 -23.40
C LEU A 241 -12.07 -16.36 -22.16
N SER A 242 -12.05 -15.58 -21.10
CA SER A 242 -11.58 -15.99 -19.80
C SER A 242 -12.52 -17.05 -19.22
N GLN A 243 -13.84 -16.82 -19.25
CA GLN A 243 -14.82 -17.83 -18.82
C GLN A 243 -14.72 -19.14 -19.61
N SER A 244 -14.41 -19.11 -20.91
CA SER A 244 -14.21 -20.35 -21.68
C SER A 244 -12.93 -21.11 -21.29
N LEU A 245 -11.87 -20.41 -20.91
CA LEU A 245 -10.65 -21.00 -20.35
C LEU A 245 -10.87 -21.54 -18.93
N LEU A 246 -11.66 -20.86 -18.10
CA LEU A 246 -12.05 -21.32 -16.75
C LEU A 246 -12.83 -22.64 -16.79
N LEU A 247 -13.69 -22.84 -17.80
CA LEU A 247 -14.42 -24.09 -18.00
C LEU A 247 -13.51 -25.29 -18.34
N SER A 248 -12.25 -25.03 -18.73
CA SER A 248 -11.27 -26.06 -19.09
C SER A 248 -10.28 -26.44 -17.97
N ASP A 249 -10.16 -25.62 -16.92
CA ASP A 249 -9.33 -25.92 -15.73
C ASP A 249 -9.99 -25.44 -14.42
N PRO A 250 -10.62 -26.35 -13.64
CA PRO A 250 -11.26 -26.02 -12.37
C PRO A 250 -10.32 -25.48 -11.29
N ALA A 251 -8.99 -25.61 -11.44
CA ALA A 251 -8.04 -25.04 -10.50
C ALA A 251 -8.01 -23.50 -10.51
N LEU A 252 -8.53 -22.89 -11.58
CA LEU A 252 -8.68 -21.43 -11.71
C LEU A 252 -9.97 -20.90 -11.04
N TYR A 253 -10.81 -21.78 -10.48
CA TYR A 253 -12.21 -21.50 -10.17
C TYR A 253 -12.39 -20.60 -8.92
N PRO A 254 -12.18 -20.99 -7.64
CA PRO A 254 -12.37 -20.06 -6.50
C PRO A 254 -11.06 -19.51 -5.92
N PRO A 255 -11.06 -18.26 -5.42
CA PRO A 255 -12.21 -17.37 -5.25
C PRO A 255 -12.43 -16.42 -6.44
N HIS A 256 -11.71 -16.62 -7.54
CA HIS A 256 -11.70 -15.72 -8.69
C HIS A 256 -12.77 -16.10 -9.73
N ASP A 257 -13.98 -16.40 -9.28
CA ASP A 257 -15.15 -16.72 -10.11
C ASP A 257 -16.34 -15.80 -9.85
N GLU A 258 -17.25 -15.78 -10.83
CA GLU A 258 -18.49 -15.00 -10.79
C GLU A 258 -19.38 -15.39 -9.61
N ALA A 259 -19.54 -16.68 -9.31
CA ALA A 259 -20.44 -17.13 -8.25
C ALA A 259 -19.93 -16.70 -6.87
N THR A 260 -18.62 -16.83 -6.61
CA THR A 260 -17.97 -16.36 -5.38
C THR A 260 -18.10 -14.85 -5.23
N TRP A 261 -17.92 -14.09 -6.32
CA TRP A 261 -18.09 -12.64 -6.32
C TRP A 261 -19.53 -12.22 -6.00
N GLU A 262 -20.50 -12.76 -6.73
CA GLU A 262 -21.92 -12.42 -6.52
C GLU A 262 -22.41 -12.81 -5.13
N GLU A 263 -22.03 -13.99 -4.65
CA GLU A 263 -22.39 -14.48 -3.32
C GLU A 263 -21.81 -13.60 -2.21
N THR A 264 -20.56 -13.13 -2.35
CA THR A 264 -19.93 -12.23 -1.38
C THR A 264 -20.73 -10.94 -1.25
N TRP A 265 -21.06 -10.29 -2.37
CA TRP A 265 -21.82 -9.04 -2.34
C TRP A 265 -23.28 -9.23 -1.94
N ARG A 266 -23.87 -10.40 -2.20
CA ARG A 266 -25.19 -10.78 -1.67
C ARG A 266 -25.14 -10.87 -0.14
N ILE A 267 -24.15 -11.58 0.42
CA ILE A 267 -23.95 -11.68 1.88
C ILE A 267 -23.84 -10.29 2.51
N ILE A 268 -23.01 -9.42 1.93
CA ILE A 268 -22.80 -8.04 2.42
C ILE A 268 -24.10 -7.24 2.35
N ALA A 269 -24.85 -7.32 1.25
CA ALA A 269 -26.13 -6.61 1.09
C ALA A 269 -27.17 -7.06 2.14
N ASP A 270 -27.13 -8.33 2.53
CA ASP A 270 -28.05 -8.92 3.50
C ASP A 270 -27.71 -8.58 4.97
N MET A 271 -26.55 -7.96 5.25
CA MET A 271 -26.17 -7.57 6.61
C MET A 271 -27.07 -6.43 7.15
N PRO A 272 -27.81 -6.64 8.26
CA PRO A 272 -28.83 -5.69 8.69
C PRO A 272 -28.27 -4.45 9.40
N ASN A 273 -27.16 -4.58 10.12
CA ASN A 273 -26.58 -3.48 10.91
C ASN A 273 -25.27 -2.92 10.34
N LEU A 274 -24.92 -3.29 9.11
CA LEU A 274 -23.74 -2.76 8.43
C LEU A 274 -23.90 -1.25 8.22
N ARG A 275 -22.96 -0.46 8.73
CA ARG A 275 -22.97 1.02 8.69
C ARG A 275 -21.91 1.57 7.76
N PHE A 276 -20.74 0.95 7.74
CA PHE A 276 -19.63 1.36 6.88
C PHE A 276 -19.07 0.14 6.15
N ILE A 277 -18.84 0.31 4.86
CA ILE A 277 -18.07 -0.63 4.06
C ILE A 277 -17.12 0.13 3.15
N ARG A 278 -15.87 -0.33 3.12
CA ARG A 278 -14.87 0.07 2.13
C ARG A 278 -14.57 -1.12 1.22
N ALA A 279 -14.55 -0.87 -0.08
CA ALA A 279 -14.27 -1.86 -1.12
C ALA A 279 -13.13 -1.36 -2.01
N SER A 280 -11.93 -1.90 -1.82
CA SER A 280 -10.75 -1.59 -2.62
C SER A 280 -10.54 -2.69 -3.64
N LEU A 281 -10.79 -2.39 -4.91
CA LEU A 281 -10.75 -3.35 -6.00
C LEU A 281 -9.57 -3.03 -6.93
N LEU A 282 -8.64 -3.98 -7.02
CA LEU A 282 -7.41 -3.86 -7.77
C LEU A 282 -7.45 -4.78 -8.99
N TYR A 283 -7.23 -4.24 -10.19
CA TYR A 283 -7.13 -5.05 -11.40
C TYR A 283 -6.07 -4.51 -12.34
N PHE A 284 -4.94 -5.22 -12.42
CA PHE A 284 -3.75 -4.76 -13.14
C PHE A 284 -3.89 -4.77 -14.67
N TYR A 285 -4.81 -5.56 -15.23
CA TYR A 285 -4.91 -5.76 -16.67
C TYR A 285 -6.03 -4.98 -17.36
N GLY A 286 -6.88 -4.29 -16.59
CA GLY A 286 -8.02 -3.53 -17.12
C GLY A 286 -9.09 -4.40 -17.80
N PHE A 287 -10.28 -3.83 -17.99
CA PHE A 287 -11.38 -4.54 -18.66
C PHE A 287 -11.25 -4.45 -20.18
N ARG A 288 -11.50 -5.57 -20.88
CA ARG A 288 -11.53 -5.61 -22.35
C ARG A 288 -12.68 -4.81 -22.95
N ASP A 289 -13.79 -4.70 -22.22
CA ASP A 289 -14.94 -3.90 -22.61
C ASP A 289 -15.65 -3.29 -21.38
N ALA A 290 -16.31 -2.14 -21.58
CA ALA A 290 -17.07 -1.43 -20.56
C ALA A 290 -18.34 -2.19 -20.08
N GLY A 291 -18.74 -3.28 -20.77
CA GLY A 291 -19.76 -4.20 -20.29
C GLY A 291 -19.23 -5.08 -19.15
N CYS A 292 -18.00 -5.57 -19.23
CA CYS A 292 -17.35 -6.33 -18.16
C CYS A 292 -17.20 -5.52 -16.86
N GLU A 293 -16.79 -4.25 -16.96
CA GLU A 293 -16.71 -3.37 -15.78
C GLU A 293 -18.11 -3.17 -15.14
N ARG A 294 -19.13 -2.92 -15.96
CA ARG A 294 -20.51 -2.78 -15.46
C ARG A 294 -21.02 -4.05 -14.80
N LYS A 295 -20.71 -5.23 -15.35
CA LYS A 295 -21.04 -6.52 -14.74
C LYS A 295 -20.30 -6.72 -13.42
N MET A 296 -19.01 -6.38 -13.37
CA MET A 296 -18.20 -6.45 -12.15
C MET A 296 -18.77 -5.58 -11.02
N LEU A 297 -19.19 -4.35 -11.33
CA LEU A 297 -19.72 -3.41 -10.35
C LEU A 297 -21.20 -3.63 -10.01
N ALA A 298 -21.93 -4.45 -10.79
CA ALA A 298 -23.37 -4.65 -10.60
C ALA A 298 -23.73 -5.25 -9.22
N PRO A 299 -23.02 -6.27 -8.68
CA PRO A 299 -23.30 -6.79 -7.35
C PRO A 299 -23.12 -5.75 -6.24
N LEU A 300 -22.12 -4.87 -6.34
CA LEU A 300 -21.90 -3.80 -5.35
C LEU A 300 -23.12 -2.89 -5.24
N ARG A 301 -23.78 -2.57 -6.36
CA ARG A 301 -24.98 -1.70 -6.36
C ARG A 301 -26.16 -2.27 -5.57
N LYS A 302 -26.16 -3.57 -5.26
CA LYS A 302 -27.18 -4.20 -4.42
C LYS A 302 -26.99 -3.88 -2.93
N VAL A 303 -25.81 -3.39 -2.53
CA VAL A 303 -25.52 -2.98 -1.15
C VAL A 303 -26.04 -1.56 -0.92
N THR A 304 -27.17 -1.45 -0.24
CA THR A 304 -27.90 -0.17 -0.07
C THR A 304 -28.08 0.27 1.38
N ARG A 305 -27.84 -0.61 2.35
CA ARG A 305 -28.06 -0.35 3.78
C ARG A 305 -26.99 0.50 4.48
N PRO A 306 -25.68 0.37 4.19
CA PRO A 306 -24.65 1.13 4.88
C PRO A 306 -24.84 2.64 4.74
N GLN A 307 -24.55 3.39 5.81
CA GLN A 307 -24.58 4.85 5.82
C GLN A 307 -23.48 5.45 4.94
N ARG A 308 -22.34 4.76 4.86
CA ARG A 308 -21.20 5.13 4.02
C ARG A 308 -20.69 3.88 3.33
N PHE A 309 -20.60 3.94 2.00
CA PHE A 309 -20.07 2.89 1.15
C PHE A 309 -19.02 3.50 0.22
N GLU A 310 -17.76 3.14 0.45
CA GLU A 310 -16.63 3.56 -0.36
C GLU A 310 -16.21 2.47 -1.31
N VAL A 311 -16.01 2.85 -2.56
CA VAL A 311 -15.52 1.96 -3.61
C VAL A 311 -14.31 2.60 -4.25
N HIS A 312 -13.13 2.00 -4.06
CA HIS A 312 -11.88 2.42 -4.67
C HIS A 312 -11.57 1.47 -5.82
N LEU A 313 -11.51 2.01 -7.04
CA LEU A 313 -11.21 1.25 -8.24
C LEU A 313 -9.80 1.58 -8.71
N MET A 314 -8.93 0.57 -8.77
CA MET A 314 -7.53 0.74 -9.15
C MET A 314 -7.26 0.14 -10.55
N TRP A 315 -8.10 0.49 -11.53
CA TRP A 315 -7.99 0.04 -12.93
C TRP A 315 -8.26 1.11 -14.01
N SER A 316 -8.29 2.41 -13.65
CA SER A 316 -8.67 3.49 -14.58
C SER A 316 -7.48 4.27 -15.16
N ILE A 317 -7.00 3.79 -16.31
CA ILE A 317 -6.22 4.54 -17.34
C ILE A 317 -6.48 3.83 -18.67
N LEU A 318 -6.78 4.59 -19.74
CA LEU A 318 -7.22 4.18 -21.09
C LEU A 318 -8.74 4.10 -21.28
N HIS A 319 -9.37 5.27 -21.48
CA HIS A 319 -10.60 5.33 -22.26
C HIS A 319 -10.28 5.17 -23.76
N ILE A 320 -10.89 4.15 -24.35
CA ILE A 320 -10.96 3.84 -25.78
C ILE A 320 -11.60 5.01 -26.54
N THR A 321 -10.84 5.65 -27.43
CA THR A 321 -11.37 6.29 -28.64
C THR A 321 -10.65 5.72 -29.84
N THR A 322 -11.30 4.82 -30.59
CA THR A 322 -11.61 4.92 -32.04
C THR A 322 -11.93 3.55 -32.68
N ARG A 323 -12.82 3.61 -33.68
CA ARG A 323 -13.48 2.50 -34.38
C ARG A 323 -12.56 1.80 -35.41
N ILE A 324 -12.63 0.45 -35.42
CA ILE A 324 -12.68 -0.50 -36.57
C ILE A 324 -11.48 -0.59 -37.56
N HIS A 325 -10.71 -1.69 -37.42
CA HIS A 325 -10.03 -2.63 -38.37
C HIS A 325 -10.05 -2.43 -39.91
N PRO A 326 -9.03 -2.90 -40.70
CA PRO A 326 -8.77 -4.35 -40.88
C PRO A 326 -7.32 -4.90 -41.12
N ILE A 327 -7.10 -6.12 -40.58
CA ILE A 327 -6.46 -7.32 -41.17
C ILE A 327 -4.92 -7.41 -41.37
N LEU A 328 -4.29 -8.14 -40.43
CA LEU A 328 -3.26 -9.21 -40.49
C LEU A 328 -1.97 -9.10 -41.34
N ARG A 329 -0.82 -9.06 -40.63
CA ARG A 329 0.42 -9.90 -40.70
C ARG A 329 1.67 -9.03 -40.45
N GLY A 330 2.61 -9.32 -39.56
CA GLY A 330 2.80 -10.43 -38.62
C GLY A 330 4.05 -10.19 -37.72
N HIS A 331 4.21 -11.05 -36.72
CA HIS A 331 5.43 -11.33 -35.92
C HIS A 331 6.11 -10.20 -35.10
N ARG A 332 5.99 -10.33 -33.76
CA ARG A 332 7.06 -10.48 -32.72
C ARG A 332 6.81 -9.65 -31.44
N THR A 333 6.73 -10.37 -30.32
CA THR A 333 7.25 -10.09 -28.95
C THR A 333 7.01 -8.72 -28.29
N SER A 334 6.24 -8.78 -27.19
CA SER A 334 6.05 -7.97 -25.94
C SER A 334 7.14 -6.97 -25.46
N PRO A 335 6.90 -6.12 -24.42
CA PRO A 335 5.65 -5.70 -23.73
C PRO A 335 5.54 -4.15 -23.43
N LEU A 336 4.45 -3.78 -22.73
CA LEU A 336 3.85 -2.46 -22.38
C LEU A 336 4.55 -1.64 -21.24
N PRO A 337 4.27 -0.33 -21.11
CA PRO A 337 4.31 0.43 -19.85
C PRO A 337 2.89 0.77 -19.31
N ILE A 338 2.78 0.99 -17.98
CA ILE A 338 1.55 1.36 -17.24
C ILE A 338 1.88 2.42 -16.18
N VAL A 339 1.39 3.68 -16.29
CA VAL A 339 1.12 4.59 -15.14
C VAL A 339 0.01 5.66 -15.45
N SER A 340 -0.85 5.84 -14.43
CA SER A 340 -1.85 6.84 -13.97
C SER A 340 -2.97 7.56 -14.78
N SER A 341 -4.14 7.56 -14.08
CA SER A 341 -5.38 8.37 -14.01
C SER A 341 -5.59 9.68 -14.80
N ALA A 342 -6.82 9.85 -15.34
CA ALA A 342 -7.79 10.91 -14.95
C ALA A 342 -8.93 11.11 -15.98
N GLN A 343 -10.21 11.21 -15.54
CA GLN A 343 -11.14 12.31 -15.84
C GLN A 343 -12.58 12.05 -15.33
N ASN A 344 -13.26 13.15 -14.99
CA ASN A 344 -14.45 13.30 -14.15
C ASN A 344 -15.82 12.91 -14.74
N SER A 345 -16.78 12.78 -13.81
CA SER A 345 -18.19 13.23 -13.87
C SER A 345 -19.26 12.33 -14.51
N THR A 346 -20.17 11.82 -13.66
CA THR A 346 -21.58 12.30 -13.66
C THR A 346 -22.33 11.86 -12.39
N LEU A 347 -22.88 12.85 -11.68
CA LEU A 347 -23.92 12.69 -10.67
C LEU A 347 -25.27 12.37 -11.34
N LEU A 348 -26.03 11.44 -10.76
CA LEU A 348 -27.50 11.46 -10.85
C LEU A 348 -28.05 11.55 -9.43
N SER A 349 -28.53 12.74 -9.05
CA SER A 349 -29.49 12.92 -7.96
C SER A 349 -30.71 13.70 -8.44
N ARG A 350 -31.90 13.21 -8.11
CA ARG A 350 -33.17 13.93 -7.92
C ARG A 350 -33.74 13.31 -6.63
N ILE A 351 -34.30 14.00 -5.62
CA ILE A 351 -35.19 15.17 -5.54
C ILE A 351 -35.04 15.81 -4.13
N SER A 352 -34.97 17.13 -4.03
CA SER A 352 -35.79 18.02 -3.17
C SER A 352 -35.04 19.31 -2.87
N GLY A 353 -35.71 20.45 -3.05
CA GLY A 353 -35.09 21.76 -3.21
C GLY A 353 -34.71 22.46 -1.91
N LYS A 354 -33.57 23.14 -1.96
CA LYS A 354 -33.35 24.54 -1.55
C LYS A 354 -31.93 24.93 -1.99
N SER A 355 -31.85 26.02 -2.74
CA SER A 355 -30.62 26.58 -3.29
C SER A 355 -29.68 27.08 -2.19
N ILE A 356 -28.45 26.57 -2.17
CA ILE A 356 -27.30 27.12 -1.44
C ILE A 356 -26.25 27.47 -2.53
N PRO A 357 -25.61 28.64 -2.50
CA PRO A 357 -24.70 29.06 -3.56
C PRO A 357 -23.44 28.18 -3.57
N ASP A 358 -23.07 27.75 -4.77
CA ASP A 358 -22.00 26.80 -5.06
C ASP A 358 -20.64 27.53 -5.13
N MET A 359 -19.79 27.33 -4.12
CA MET A 359 -18.36 27.69 -4.16
C MET A 359 -17.55 26.41 -4.41
N THR A 360 -17.33 26.08 -5.69
CA THR A 360 -16.41 25.02 -6.11
C THR A 360 -14.98 25.56 -6.14
N ASN A 361 -14.17 25.25 -5.11
CA ASN A 361 -12.72 25.52 -5.14
C ASN A 361 -12.04 24.55 -6.11
N SER A 362 -11.68 25.05 -7.30
CA SER A 362 -10.82 24.37 -8.27
C SER A 362 -9.39 24.28 -7.73
N THR A 363 -8.94 23.11 -7.25
CA THR A 363 -7.53 22.90 -6.90
C THR A 363 -6.69 22.73 -8.16
N THR A 364 -5.95 23.78 -8.53
CA THR A 364 -5.01 23.82 -9.64
C THR A 364 -3.71 23.07 -9.31
N LYS A 365 -3.02 22.56 -10.35
CA LYS A 365 -1.72 21.89 -10.19
C LYS A 365 -0.66 22.89 -9.70
N THR A 366 0.06 22.54 -8.63
CA THR A 366 1.18 23.36 -8.14
C THR A 366 2.49 22.94 -8.81
N GLU A 367 3.22 23.91 -9.39
CA GLU A 367 4.58 23.71 -9.90
C GLU A 367 5.60 23.70 -8.75
N ALA A 368 6.31 22.59 -8.59
CA ALA A 368 7.34 22.39 -7.58
C ALA A 368 8.71 22.91 -8.05
N LEU A 369 8.98 24.21 -7.88
CA LEU A 369 10.19 24.85 -8.41
C LEU A 369 11.49 24.29 -7.81
N TYR A 370 11.44 23.83 -6.55
CA TYR A 370 12.57 23.20 -5.86
C TYR A 370 13.11 21.94 -6.56
N GLN A 371 12.30 21.30 -7.42
CA GLN A 371 12.74 20.14 -8.19
C GLN A 371 13.67 20.55 -9.35
N LYS A 372 13.54 21.77 -9.89
CA LYS A 372 14.43 22.33 -10.91
C LYS A 372 15.63 23.03 -10.28
N ASP A 373 15.40 23.80 -9.22
CA ASP A 373 16.45 24.49 -8.47
C ASP A 373 16.24 24.36 -6.95
N GLY A 374 16.97 23.42 -6.33
CA GLY A 374 16.93 23.20 -4.89
C GLY A 374 17.57 24.32 -4.05
N HIS A 375 18.26 25.27 -4.69
CA HIS A 375 18.91 26.42 -4.06
C HIS A 375 18.13 27.73 -4.24
N LEU A 376 16.93 27.67 -4.84
CA LEU A 376 16.01 28.80 -4.86
C LEU A 376 15.36 28.93 -3.48
N TYR A 377 15.70 30.00 -2.76
CA TYR A 377 15.28 30.23 -1.37
C TYR A 377 14.15 31.24 -1.20
N THR A 378 13.90 32.06 -2.23
CA THR A 378 12.83 33.05 -2.25
C THR A 378 12.09 33.00 -3.58
N HIS A 379 10.76 33.14 -3.57
CA HIS A 379 9.96 33.12 -4.78
C HIS A 379 8.66 33.88 -4.62
N THR A 380 8.23 34.58 -5.68
CA THR A 380 6.95 35.29 -5.69
C THR A 380 5.92 34.48 -6.47
N SER A 381 4.75 34.30 -5.89
CA SER A 381 3.61 33.64 -6.53
C SER A 381 2.31 34.29 -6.08
N PRO A 382 1.24 34.31 -6.89
CA PRO A 382 -0.08 34.67 -6.38
C PRO A 382 -0.58 33.61 -5.39
N LEU A 383 -1.39 34.06 -4.43
CA LEU A 383 -2.13 33.19 -3.51
C LEU A 383 -3.32 32.54 -4.25
N THR A 384 -3.38 31.21 -4.30
CA THR A 384 -4.52 30.49 -4.89
C THR A 384 -5.64 30.27 -3.89
N SER A 385 -5.31 29.82 -2.69
CA SER A 385 -6.32 29.64 -1.64
C SER A 385 -5.69 29.75 -0.26
N LEU A 386 -6.51 30.21 0.69
CA LEU A 386 -6.21 30.26 2.11
C LEU A 386 -7.47 29.80 2.85
N SER A 387 -7.37 28.70 3.59
CA SER A 387 -8.52 28.14 4.33
C SER A 387 -8.07 27.61 5.69
N PRO A 388 -8.92 27.70 6.74
CA PRO A 388 -8.63 27.04 8.01
C PRO A 388 -8.45 25.53 7.79
N LEU A 389 -7.50 24.91 8.50
CA LEU A 389 -7.29 23.46 8.42
C LEU A 389 -8.59 22.68 8.69
N SER A 390 -9.39 23.15 9.65
CA SER A 390 -10.68 22.57 10.03
C SER A 390 -11.73 22.58 8.93
N ALA A 391 -11.57 23.42 7.91
CA ALA A 391 -12.48 23.51 6.77
C ALA A 391 -12.19 22.47 5.66
N LEU A 392 -11.04 21.79 5.72
CA LEU A 392 -10.67 20.76 4.75
C LEU A 392 -11.25 19.37 5.12
N PRO A 393 -11.32 18.42 4.18
CA PRO A 393 -11.72 17.05 4.49
C PRO A 393 -10.83 16.42 5.56
N THR A 394 -11.40 15.56 6.43
CA THR A 394 -10.68 14.91 7.53
C THR A 394 -9.45 14.13 7.06
N GLU A 395 -9.50 13.54 5.87
CA GLU A 395 -8.37 12.87 5.23
C GLU A 395 -7.20 13.83 5.00
N THR A 396 -7.46 15.02 4.45
CA THR A 396 -6.44 16.05 4.25
C THR A 396 -5.93 16.60 5.58
N GLN A 397 -6.81 16.78 6.57
CA GLN A 397 -6.41 17.20 7.93
C GLN A 397 -5.43 16.21 8.57
N SER A 398 -5.67 14.91 8.39
CA SER A 398 -4.84 13.84 8.98
C SER A 398 -3.39 13.81 8.48
N LEU A 399 -3.10 14.45 7.34
CA LEU A 399 -1.74 14.56 6.79
C LEU A 399 -0.85 15.50 7.60
N PHE A 400 -1.45 16.34 8.44
CA PHE A 400 -0.82 17.43 9.13
C PHE A 400 -0.78 17.22 10.63
N LYS A 401 0.28 17.75 11.26
CA LYS A 401 0.35 17.89 12.72
C LYS A 401 0.26 19.40 13.04
N PRO A 402 -0.92 19.92 13.38
CA PRO A 402 -1.06 21.35 13.65
C PRO A 402 -0.23 21.75 14.88
N PRO A 403 0.30 22.99 14.91
CA PRO A 403 1.00 23.51 16.07
C PRO A 403 0.06 23.63 17.28
N SER A 404 0.62 23.68 18.50
CA SER A 404 -0.15 23.79 19.74
C SER A 404 -0.74 25.19 19.97
N GLU A 405 -0.19 26.20 19.30
CA GLU A 405 -0.56 27.61 19.41
C GLU A 405 -0.86 28.20 18.03
N GLY A 406 -1.82 29.12 17.96
CA GLY A 406 -2.28 29.76 16.74
C GLY A 406 -3.35 28.97 15.98
N ASP A 407 -4.13 29.66 15.16
CA ASP A 407 -5.14 29.05 14.30
C ASP A 407 -4.48 28.48 13.03
N PRO A 408 -4.55 27.16 12.78
CA PRO A 408 -3.89 26.55 11.63
C PRO A 408 -4.65 26.80 10.34
N TYR A 409 -3.94 27.27 9.31
CA TYR A 409 -4.43 27.45 7.95
C TYR A 409 -3.65 26.61 6.95
N ILE A 410 -4.30 26.30 5.84
CA ILE A 410 -3.71 25.71 4.65
C ILE A 410 -3.72 26.75 3.53
N LEU A 411 -2.53 26.98 3.00
CA LEU A 411 -2.25 27.89 1.91
C LEU A 411 -1.82 27.11 0.66
N THR A 412 -2.36 27.47 -0.51
CA THR A 412 -1.94 26.93 -1.80
C THR A 412 -1.55 28.03 -2.79
N THR A 413 -0.65 27.71 -3.70
CA THR A 413 -0.13 28.59 -4.76
C THR A 413 0.00 27.80 -6.06
N PRO A 414 0.02 28.47 -7.23
CA PRO A 414 0.28 27.78 -8.50
C PRO A 414 1.74 27.33 -8.63
N SER A 415 2.67 27.93 -7.90
CA SER A 415 4.08 27.51 -7.86
C SER A 415 4.66 27.69 -6.45
N THR A 416 5.54 26.79 -6.04
CA THR A 416 6.17 26.85 -4.71
C THR A 416 7.63 26.42 -4.73
N ILE A 417 8.42 27.07 -3.88
CA ILE A 417 9.80 26.69 -3.58
C ILE A 417 9.90 25.78 -2.36
N PHE A 418 8.84 25.59 -1.59
CA PHE A 418 8.88 24.72 -0.42
C PHE A 418 8.86 23.24 -0.84
N HIS A 419 9.87 22.49 -0.43
CA HIS A 419 9.91 21.04 -0.55
C HIS A 419 8.78 20.42 0.29
N ALA A 420 7.86 19.73 -0.39
CA ALA A 420 6.87 18.90 0.25
C ALA A 420 7.51 17.61 0.78
N GLN A 421 7.15 17.19 1.99
CA GLN A 421 7.73 15.96 2.58
C GLN A 421 7.54 14.75 1.65
N GLY A 422 8.63 14.03 1.38
CA GLY A 422 8.65 12.89 0.47
C GLY A 422 10.05 12.29 0.36
N GLY A 423 10.17 11.06 -0.16
CA GLY A 423 11.47 10.40 -0.37
C GLY A 423 12.32 10.24 0.90
N GLY A 424 11.69 10.19 2.09
CA GLY A 424 12.39 10.16 3.38
C GLY A 424 12.89 11.52 3.88
N GLN A 425 12.84 12.58 3.08
CA GLN A 425 13.25 13.93 3.46
C GLN A 425 12.10 14.70 4.17
N PRO A 426 12.39 15.42 5.26
CA PRO A 426 11.42 16.31 5.90
C PRO A 426 10.91 17.41 4.95
N SER A 427 9.72 17.96 5.21
CA SER A 427 9.27 19.18 4.52
C SER A 427 10.07 20.40 4.95
N ASP A 428 10.09 21.43 4.10
CA ASP A 428 10.61 22.73 4.53
C ASP A 428 9.68 23.45 5.51
N THR A 429 10.29 24.38 6.24
CA THR A 429 9.62 25.43 7.01
C THR A 429 10.06 26.79 6.49
N GLY A 430 9.37 27.86 6.85
CA GLY A 430 9.73 29.21 6.41
C GLY A 430 8.58 30.19 6.62
N THR A 431 8.58 31.27 5.83
CA THR A 431 7.58 32.33 5.94
C THR A 431 7.02 32.70 4.57
N ILE A 432 5.78 33.15 4.58
CA ILE A 432 5.10 33.74 3.42
C ILE A 432 4.62 35.13 3.86
N THR A 433 4.87 36.15 3.06
CA THR A 433 4.47 37.55 3.33
C THR A 433 3.91 38.20 2.06
N PRO A 434 3.10 39.26 2.14
CA PRO A 434 2.72 40.06 0.99
C PRO A 434 3.94 40.70 0.32
N LYS A 435 3.92 40.79 -1.01
CA LYS A 435 4.97 41.46 -1.80
C LYS A 435 4.92 42.98 -1.66
N SER A 436 3.71 43.55 -1.64
CA SER A 436 3.47 45.00 -1.64
C SER A 436 3.38 45.55 -0.23
N SER A 437 4.50 45.56 0.47
CA SER A 437 4.61 46.22 1.77
C SER A 437 5.30 47.55 1.58
N GLY A 438 4.55 48.65 1.51
CA GLY A 438 5.11 50.00 1.58
C GLY A 438 5.78 50.22 2.94
N ASP A 439 6.85 51.02 2.95
CA ASP A 439 7.63 51.36 4.16
C ASP A 439 6.71 51.80 5.32
N GLY A 440 6.61 50.96 6.36
CA GLY A 440 6.08 51.35 7.67
C GLY A 440 4.83 50.64 8.19
N ALA A 441 4.15 49.77 7.43
CA ALA A 441 3.04 48.97 7.94
C ALA A 441 3.51 47.60 8.47
N GLU A 442 2.95 47.14 9.59
CA GLU A 442 3.20 45.81 10.13
C GLU A 442 2.64 44.76 9.15
N THR A 443 3.53 44.02 8.50
CA THR A 443 3.18 43.15 7.37
C THR A 443 2.64 41.82 7.87
N ALA A 444 1.54 41.36 7.25
CA ALA A 444 0.98 40.05 7.56
C ALA A 444 2.04 38.97 7.30
N LYS A 445 2.30 38.11 8.30
CA LYS A 445 3.33 37.07 8.18
C LYS A 445 2.74 35.70 8.51
N PHE A 446 2.84 34.80 7.54
CA PHE A 446 2.39 33.42 7.65
C PHE A 446 3.59 32.49 7.84
N VAL A 447 3.67 31.82 8.98
CA VAL A 447 4.77 30.91 9.33
C VAL A 447 4.40 29.49 8.87
N VAL A 448 5.13 28.97 7.89
CA VAL A 448 4.93 27.63 7.34
C VAL A 448 5.62 26.60 8.22
N HIS A 449 4.83 25.68 8.77
CA HIS A 449 5.28 24.60 9.65
C HIS A 449 5.43 23.25 8.94
N GLN A 450 4.60 22.97 7.94
CA GLN A 450 4.60 21.68 7.27
C GLN A 450 4.10 21.79 5.83
N VAL A 451 4.72 21.03 4.93
CA VAL A 451 4.34 21.03 3.51
C VAL A 451 4.07 19.61 3.03
N ARG A 452 2.93 19.42 2.35
CA ARG A 452 2.45 18.12 1.87
C ARG A 452 2.05 18.23 0.41
N LYS A 453 2.39 17.22 -0.37
CA LYS A 453 1.91 17.07 -1.74
C LYS A 453 0.62 16.25 -1.70
N VAL A 454 -0.46 16.81 -2.24
CA VAL A 454 -1.76 16.15 -2.43
C VAL A 454 -2.14 16.41 -3.86
N ASP A 455 -1.82 15.48 -4.76
CA ASP A 455 -1.94 15.70 -6.20
C ASP A 455 -3.35 16.21 -6.57
N PRO A 456 -3.46 17.29 -7.35
CA PRO A 456 -2.37 17.96 -8.08
C PRO A 456 -1.66 19.12 -7.32
N ALA A 457 -2.04 19.42 -6.08
CA ALA A 457 -1.60 20.60 -5.34
C ALA A 457 -0.47 20.32 -4.32
N ILE A 458 0.25 21.39 -3.93
CA ILE A 458 1.13 21.38 -2.76
C ILE A 458 0.52 22.30 -1.69
N LEU A 459 0.31 21.72 -0.51
CA LEU A 459 -0.39 22.33 0.61
C LEU A 459 0.63 22.79 1.66
N HIS A 460 0.51 24.06 2.09
CA HIS A 460 1.37 24.67 3.10
C HIS A 460 0.55 24.88 4.38
N LEU A 461 0.84 24.09 5.42
CA LEU A 461 0.30 24.29 6.75
C LEU A 461 1.10 25.36 7.48
N GLY A 462 0.40 26.33 8.04
CA GLY A 462 1.02 27.38 8.83
C GLY A 462 0.04 28.13 9.73
N VAL A 463 0.58 29.09 10.46
CA VAL A 463 -0.17 30.01 11.34
C VAL A 463 0.25 31.44 11.04
N PHE A 464 -0.64 32.41 11.25
CA PHE A 464 -0.29 33.82 11.22
C PHE A 464 0.40 34.23 12.52
N GLU A 465 1.40 35.11 12.45
CA GLU A 465 2.13 35.61 13.63
C GLU A 465 1.22 36.46 14.54
N SER A 466 0.24 37.17 13.96
CA SER A 466 -0.83 37.85 14.69
C SER A 466 -2.20 37.41 14.18
N ALA A 467 -3.15 37.19 15.10
CA ALA A 467 -4.50 36.68 14.78
C ALA A 467 -5.33 37.65 13.91
N ASP A 468 -4.98 38.94 13.95
CA ASP A 468 -5.65 39.98 13.17
C ASP A 468 -5.12 40.09 11.73
N GLN A 469 -4.02 39.38 11.41
CA GLN A 469 -3.41 39.38 10.09
C GLN A 469 -4.00 38.28 9.21
N LYS A 470 -4.47 38.65 8.01
CA LYS A 470 -4.90 37.71 6.96
C LYS A 470 -4.49 38.24 5.59
N PHE A 471 -4.15 37.32 4.68
CA PHE A 471 -3.93 37.68 3.28
C PHE A 471 -5.25 37.91 2.57
N ASN A 472 -5.23 38.83 1.60
CA ASN A 472 -6.36 39.00 0.70
C ASN A 472 -6.33 37.91 -0.38
N SER A 473 -7.51 37.52 -0.88
CA SER A 473 -7.59 36.58 -2.02
C SER A 473 -6.84 37.14 -3.23
N GLU A 474 -6.08 36.30 -3.93
CA GLU A 474 -5.30 36.65 -5.14
C GLU A 474 -4.15 37.65 -4.92
N GLU A 475 -3.74 37.91 -3.68
CA GLU A 475 -2.59 38.77 -3.38
C GLU A 475 -1.26 38.12 -3.83
N GLU A 476 -0.32 38.93 -4.35
CA GLU A 476 1.05 38.46 -4.62
C GLU A 476 1.79 38.25 -3.30
N ILE A 477 2.24 37.02 -3.07
CA ILE A 477 2.97 36.63 -1.87
C ILE A 477 4.42 36.27 -2.19
N LEU A 478 5.32 36.67 -1.29
CA LEU A 478 6.73 36.30 -1.24
C LEU A 478 6.90 35.09 -0.31
N GLN A 479 7.28 33.97 -0.91
CA GLN A 479 7.71 32.76 -0.21
C GLN A 479 9.18 32.87 0.15
N SER A 480 9.54 32.53 1.39
CA SER A 480 10.93 32.45 1.87
C SER A 480 11.10 31.19 2.72
N VAL A 481 11.99 30.29 2.32
CA VAL A 481 12.27 29.07 3.09
C VAL A 481 13.31 29.33 4.18
N ASP A 482 13.26 28.54 5.24
CA ASP A 482 14.32 28.45 6.23
C ASP A 482 15.56 27.83 5.58
N VAL A 483 16.50 28.69 5.18
CA VAL A 483 17.68 28.31 4.37
C VAL A 483 18.57 27.32 5.12
N GLU A 484 18.76 27.52 6.43
CA GLU A 484 19.61 26.65 7.24
C GLU A 484 19.02 25.24 7.31
N LYS A 485 17.71 25.12 7.58
CA LYS A 485 17.04 23.81 7.57
C LYS A 485 17.01 23.18 6.18
N ARG A 486 16.78 23.96 5.12
CA ARG A 486 16.83 23.45 3.74
C ARG A 486 18.18 22.84 3.42
N ILE A 487 19.27 23.55 3.73
CA ILE A 487 20.64 23.06 3.51
C ILE A 487 20.89 21.80 4.34
N LEU A 488 20.49 21.80 5.61
CA LEU A 488 20.62 20.64 6.50
C LEU A 488 19.90 19.41 5.93
N HIS A 489 18.64 19.55 5.52
CA HIS A 489 17.85 18.46 4.94
C HIS A 489 18.44 17.96 3.62
N SER A 490 18.90 18.86 2.74
CA SER A 490 19.60 18.50 1.50
C SER A 490 20.88 17.71 1.78
N ARG A 491 21.66 18.09 2.81
CA ARG A 491 22.86 17.35 3.23
C ARG A 491 22.51 15.94 3.71
N TYR A 492 21.50 15.80 4.56
CA TYR A 492 21.05 14.48 5.03
C TYR A 492 20.53 13.60 3.88
N HIS A 493 19.81 14.17 2.92
CA HIS A 493 19.30 13.44 1.77
C HIS A 493 20.45 12.96 0.87
N THR A 494 21.34 13.86 0.46
CA THR A 494 22.51 13.49 -0.36
C THR A 494 23.41 12.50 0.36
N ALA A 495 23.62 12.61 1.68
CA ALA A 495 24.37 11.63 2.45
C ALA A 495 23.73 10.23 2.40
N GLY A 496 22.40 10.13 2.36
CA GLY A 496 21.68 8.88 2.14
C GLY A 496 22.05 8.21 0.82
N HIS A 497 22.06 8.97 -0.28
CA HIS A 497 22.50 8.47 -1.59
C HIS A 497 23.97 8.06 -1.59
N VAL A 498 24.86 8.82 -0.94
CA VAL A 498 26.28 8.46 -0.83
C VAL A 498 26.48 7.14 -0.10
N ILE A 499 25.71 6.88 0.96
CA ILE A 499 25.77 5.60 1.69
C ILE A 499 25.24 4.45 0.84
N GLY A 500 24.11 4.64 0.16
CA GLY A 500 23.57 3.65 -0.78
C GLY A 500 24.57 3.31 -1.89
N LEU A 501 25.18 4.35 -2.48
CA LEU A 501 26.22 4.19 -3.51
C LEU A 501 27.44 3.45 -2.96
N ALA A 502 27.94 3.81 -1.78
CA ALA A 502 29.07 3.15 -1.14
C ALA A 502 28.82 1.65 -0.94
N ILE A 503 27.62 1.29 -0.46
CA ILE A 503 27.22 -0.12 -0.25
C ILE A 503 27.15 -0.86 -1.59
N ASN A 504 26.52 -0.27 -2.61
CA ASN A 504 26.42 -0.85 -3.95
C ASN A 504 27.80 -1.07 -4.60
N LEU A 505 28.73 -0.13 -4.46
CA LEU A 505 30.09 -0.27 -4.97
C LEU A 505 30.86 -1.37 -4.22
N LEU A 506 30.70 -1.45 -2.90
CA LEU A 506 31.33 -2.50 -2.08
C LEU A 506 30.77 -3.89 -2.39
N ALA A 507 29.48 -3.99 -2.72
CA ALA A 507 28.83 -5.24 -3.11
C ALA A 507 29.31 -5.74 -4.49
N LYS A 508 29.56 -4.83 -5.43
CA LYS A 508 29.99 -5.13 -6.80
C LYS A 508 31.51 -5.32 -6.95
N SER A 509 32.30 -4.84 -5.99
CA SER A 509 33.76 -4.96 -6.03
C SER A 509 34.20 -6.43 -5.95
N THR A 510 35.28 -6.80 -6.66
CA THR A 510 35.95 -8.11 -6.56
C THR A 510 36.44 -8.41 -5.14
N SER A 511 36.54 -7.38 -4.29
CA SER A 511 36.80 -7.45 -2.85
C SER A 511 35.54 -7.73 -2.01
N GLY A 512 34.40 -8.07 -2.59
CA GLY A 512 33.14 -8.38 -1.87
C GLY A 512 33.29 -9.52 -0.85
N THR A 513 34.30 -10.38 -1.01
CA THR A 513 34.69 -11.39 -0.01
C THR A 513 35.28 -10.79 1.28
N ALA A 514 35.84 -9.57 1.23
CA ALA A 514 36.44 -8.90 2.40
C ALA A 514 35.43 -8.05 3.19
N SER A 515 34.45 -7.44 2.53
CA SER A 515 33.38 -6.67 3.20
C SER A 515 32.22 -7.56 3.66
N GLY A 516 32.03 -8.72 3.01
CA GLY A 516 30.95 -9.65 3.31
C GLY A 516 29.55 -9.14 2.90
N ILE A 517 29.48 -8.09 2.09
CA ILE A 517 28.22 -7.53 1.57
C ILE A 517 27.76 -8.39 0.39
N PRO A 518 26.49 -8.89 0.38
CA PRO A 518 25.97 -9.68 -0.72
C PRO A 518 25.96 -8.90 -2.06
N PRO A 519 26.32 -9.54 -3.19
CA PRO A 519 26.37 -8.87 -4.50
C PRO A 519 24.99 -8.53 -5.07
N ASP A 520 23.94 -9.21 -4.60
CA ASP A 520 22.54 -9.07 -5.01
C ASP A 520 21.75 -8.11 -4.12
N ILE A 521 22.43 -7.29 -3.33
CA ILE A 521 21.80 -6.31 -2.45
C ILE A 521 20.97 -5.29 -3.25
N LYS A 522 19.78 -4.96 -2.75
CA LYS A 522 18.90 -3.96 -3.36
C LYS A 522 18.59 -2.86 -2.37
N ASP A 523 18.54 -1.64 -2.86
CA ASP A 523 18.16 -0.48 -2.04
C ASP A 523 16.67 -0.59 -1.65
N GLY A 524 16.34 -0.11 -0.46
CA GLY A 524 15.01 -0.13 0.11
C GLY A 524 14.55 1.26 0.55
N LYS A 525 13.75 1.32 1.63
CA LYS A 525 13.26 2.59 2.16
C LYS A 525 14.38 3.38 2.83
N ALA A 526 14.21 4.70 2.88
CA ALA A 526 15.14 5.57 3.60
C ALA A 526 14.41 6.62 4.43
N SER A 527 15.10 7.10 5.46
CA SER A 527 14.71 8.27 6.23
C SER A 527 15.91 9.20 6.30
N HIS A 528 15.69 10.48 6.07
CA HIS A 528 16.72 11.52 6.07
C HIS A 528 16.44 12.59 7.13
N TYR A 529 15.69 12.22 8.18
CA TYR A 529 15.47 13.08 9.34
C TYR A 529 16.74 13.16 10.19
N PRO A 530 17.18 14.37 10.60
CA PRO A 530 18.23 14.50 11.60
C PRO A 530 17.93 13.64 12.83
N ASN A 531 18.94 12.94 13.37
CA ASN A 531 18.84 11.99 14.50
C ASN A 531 18.04 10.70 14.26
N ALA A 532 17.39 10.54 13.11
CA ALA A 532 16.64 9.33 12.75
C ALA A 532 17.00 8.83 11.33
N ALA A 533 18.13 9.26 10.79
CA ALA A 533 18.52 8.98 9.42
C ALA A 533 19.03 7.55 9.22
N PHE A 534 18.55 6.90 8.17
CA PHE A 534 18.98 5.57 7.75
C PHE A 534 18.67 5.28 6.29
N VAL A 535 19.37 4.31 5.74
CA VAL A 535 19.02 3.65 4.47
C VAL A 535 18.82 2.16 4.70
N GLU A 536 17.74 1.60 4.17
CA GLU A 536 17.46 0.17 4.17
C GLU A 536 17.94 -0.47 2.88
N HIS A 537 18.36 -1.72 3.00
CA HIS A 537 18.70 -2.58 1.88
C HIS A 537 18.07 -3.96 2.08
N ILE A 538 17.49 -4.51 1.02
CA ILE A 538 17.05 -5.90 0.95
C ILE A 538 18.30 -6.75 0.73
N GLY A 539 18.64 -7.56 1.72
CA GLY A 539 19.92 -8.25 1.84
C GLY A 539 20.54 -8.08 3.23
N LEU A 540 21.38 -9.03 3.65
CA LEU A 540 22.00 -9.04 4.98
C LEU A 540 23.44 -8.50 4.93
N ILE A 541 23.61 -7.22 5.25
CA ILE A 541 24.90 -6.55 5.44
C ILE A 541 25.44 -6.93 6.83
N PRO A 542 26.59 -7.61 6.93
CA PRO A 542 27.14 -7.96 8.23
C PRO A 542 27.58 -6.71 9.00
N GLY A 543 27.44 -6.72 10.33
CA GLY A 543 27.84 -5.58 11.17
C GLY A 543 29.34 -5.25 11.07
N THR A 544 30.17 -6.23 10.71
CA THR A 544 31.60 -6.06 10.41
C THR A 544 31.86 -5.17 9.20
N ALA A 545 30.91 -5.06 8.26
CA ALA A 545 31.02 -4.18 7.09
C ALA A 545 30.96 -2.69 7.44
N LYS A 546 30.54 -2.32 8.66
CA LYS A 546 30.39 -0.91 9.09
C LYS A 546 31.65 -0.08 8.81
N ALA A 547 32.84 -0.60 9.14
CA ALA A 547 34.10 0.12 8.94
C ALA A 547 34.42 0.29 7.45
N ALA A 548 34.15 -0.72 6.63
CA ALA A 548 34.33 -0.65 5.18
C ALA A 548 33.37 0.37 4.54
N ILE A 549 32.10 0.37 4.96
CA ILE A 549 31.10 1.35 4.50
C ILE A 549 31.54 2.76 4.89
N GLN A 550 31.95 2.99 6.15
CA GLN A 550 32.46 4.30 6.59
C GLN A 550 33.65 4.75 5.74
N SER A 551 34.65 3.89 5.54
CA SER A 551 35.83 4.21 4.73
C SER A 551 35.44 4.56 3.30
N LYS A 552 34.47 3.85 2.70
CA LYS A 552 34.04 4.11 1.33
C LYS A 552 33.23 5.42 1.23
N VAL A 553 32.41 5.73 2.23
CA VAL A 553 31.70 7.01 2.33
C VAL A 553 32.71 8.17 2.44
N ASP A 554 33.71 8.04 3.32
CA ASP A 554 34.75 9.06 3.49
C ASP A 554 35.56 9.27 2.19
N GLU A 555 35.87 8.18 1.48
CA GLU A 555 36.52 8.23 0.16
C GLU A 555 35.65 9.02 -0.84
N LEU A 556 34.36 8.68 -0.99
CA LEU A 556 33.45 9.37 -1.91
C LEU A 556 33.30 10.86 -1.57
N VAL A 557 33.15 11.20 -0.29
CA VAL A 557 33.06 12.60 0.17
C VAL A 557 34.37 13.36 -0.11
N SER A 558 35.52 12.71 0.04
CA SER A 558 36.83 13.33 -0.22
C SER A 558 37.10 13.61 -1.70
N GLN A 559 36.47 12.87 -2.61
CA GLN A 559 36.57 13.08 -4.06
C GLN A 559 35.84 14.34 -4.54
N ASP A 560 34.95 14.91 -3.69
CA ASP A 560 34.18 16.12 -3.99
C ASP A 560 33.42 16.03 -5.33
N LEU A 561 32.73 14.91 -5.52
CA LEU A 561 31.95 14.68 -6.72
C LEU A 561 30.80 15.70 -6.82
N GLY A 562 30.59 16.22 -8.02
CA GLY A 562 29.43 17.07 -8.31
C GLY A 562 28.14 16.27 -8.24
N VAL A 563 27.08 16.89 -7.74
CA VAL A 563 25.73 16.32 -7.69
C VAL A 563 24.90 16.98 -8.80
N ALA A 564 24.56 16.20 -9.82
CA ALA A 564 23.82 16.68 -10.98
C ALA A 564 22.35 16.25 -10.91
N ILE A 565 21.46 17.09 -11.43
CA ILE A 565 20.05 16.77 -11.63
C ILE A 565 19.80 16.59 -13.12
N HIS A 566 19.19 15.46 -13.47
CA HIS A 566 18.79 15.13 -14.82
C HIS A 566 17.29 14.88 -14.89
N PHE A 567 16.74 15.05 -16.09
CA PHE A 567 15.40 14.64 -16.44
C PHE A 567 15.56 13.67 -17.62
N TRP A 568 15.46 12.38 -17.32
CA TRP A 568 15.66 11.29 -18.29
C TRP A 568 14.32 10.67 -18.65
N SER A 569 14.25 9.99 -19.81
CA SER A 569 13.08 9.13 -20.08
C SER A 569 13.04 7.97 -19.09
N GLU A 570 11.86 7.36 -18.91
CA GLU A 570 11.72 6.17 -18.06
C GLU A 570 12.68 5.05 -18.49
N GLU A 571 12.87 4.82 -19.80
CA GLU A 571 13.79 3.77 -20.27
C GLU A 571 15.25 4.09 -19.93
N GLU A 572 15.67 5.35 -20.12
CA GLU A 572 17.04 5.77 -19.79
C GLU A 572 17.29 5.70 -18.28
N ALA A 573 16.33 6.15 -17.46
CA ALA A 573 16.40 6.06 -16.01
C ALA A 573 16.43 4.61 -15.53
N SER A 574 15.60 3.72 -16.09
CA SER A 574 15.56 2.30 -15.73
C SER A 574 16.88 1.59 -16.07
N ALA A 575 17.52 1.98 -17.17
CA ALA A 575 18.81 1.40 -17.59
C ALA A 575 20.01 1.92 -16.78
N LYS A 576 20.02 3.20 -16.37
CA LYS A 576 21.19 3.85 -15.78
C LYS A 576 21.13 3.96 -14.25
N CYS A 577 19.94 4.03 -13.66
CA CYS A 577 19.80 4.22 -12.21
C CYS A 577 20.10 2.94 -11.43
N ILE A 578 20.72 3.12 -10.26
CA ILE A 578 20.87 2.06 -9.27
C ILE A 578 19.47 1.70 -8.75
N GLY A 579 19.10 0.42 -8.89
CA GLY A 579 17.78 -0.08 -8.48
C GLY A 579 16.66 0.12 -9.51
N GLY A 580 16.94 0.70 -10.68
CA GLY A 580 15.94 0.97 -11.72
C GLY A 580 15.02 2.15 -11.37
N THR A 581 13.80 2.15 -11.90
CA THR A 581 12.77 3.20 -11.70
C THR A 581 11.62 2.77 -10.79
N ASP A 582 11.68 1.58 -10.17
CA ASP A 582 10.59 1.04 -9.35
C ASP A 582 10.17 2.00 -8.24
N GLY A 583 9.00 2.63 -8.39
CA GLY A 583 8.44 3.60 -7.44
C GLY A 583 8.87 5.07 -7.66
N ALA A 584 9.60 5.38 -8.73
CA ALA A 584 9.95 6.74 -9.12
C ALA A 584 8.71 7.50 -9.62
N ALA A 585 8.43 8.67 -9.03
CA ALA A 585 7.37 9.55 -9.53
C ALA A 585 7.83 10.23 -10.82
N ILE A 586 7.02 10.13 -11.87
CA ILE A 586 7.19 10.90 -13.12
C ILE A 586 7.14 12.40 -12.77
N PHE A 587 8.16 13.14 -13.20
CA PHE A 587 8.28 14.57 -12.97
C PHE A 587 7.30 15.36 -13.84
N SER A 588 7.33 15.12 -15.16
CA SER A 588 6.37 15.70 -16.10
C SER A 588 6.27 14.87 -17.39
N GLY A 589 5.05 14.63 -17.87
CA GLY A 589 4.81 13.81 -19.07
C GLY A 589 5.28 12.37 -18.86
N ASP A 590 6.50 12.08 -19.35
CA ASP A 590 7.19 10.78 -19.32
C ASP A 590 8.64 10.88 -18.76
N GLU A 591 9.04 12.04 -18.22
CA GLU A 591 10.40 12.24 -17.68
C GLU A 591 10.49 11.89 -16.19
N VAL A 592 11.57 11.20 -15.82
CA VAL A 592 11.95 10.88 -14.44
C VAL A 592 13.04 11.84 -13.97
N ARG A 593 12.84 12.49 -12.82
CA ARG A 593 13.88 13.30 -12.19
C ARG A 593 14.91 12.39 -11.52
N VAL A 594 16.16 12.53 -11.92
CA VAL A 594 17.28 11.71 -11.47
C VAL A 594 18.34 12.59 -10.81
N VAL A 595 18.84 12.13 -9.67
CA VAL A 595 20.05 12.68 -9.04
C VAL A 595 21.23 11.79 -9.38
N ASP A 596 22.33 12.37 -9.88
CA ASP A 596 23.56 11.68 -10.23
C ASP A 596 24.72 12.18 -9.35
N LEU A 597 25.51 11.24 -8.82
CA LEU A 597 26.66 11.52 -7.96
C LEU A 597 27.96 11.35 -8.76
N GLY A 598 28.36 12.40 -9.48
CA GLY A 598 29.61 12.45 -10.25
C GLY A 598 29.78 11.32 -11.27
N GLY A 599 28.68 10.83 -11.85
CA GLY A 599 28.67 9.70 -12.79
C GLY A 599 28.96 8.33 -12.18
N LEU A 600 29.17 8.22 -10.85
CA LEU A 600 29.44 6.95 -10.18
C LEU A 600 28.15 6.18 -9.86
N GLY A 601 27.03 6.89 -9.73
CA GLY A 601 25.74 6.29 -9.47
C GLY A 601 24.63 7.31 -9.46
N SER A 602 23.49 6.91 -10.00
CA SER A 602 22.31 7.75 -10.17
C SER A 602 21.06 7.09 -9.59
N TYR A 603 20.13 7.91 -9.14
CA TYR A 603 18.91 7.51 -8.45
C TYR A 603 17.71 8.33 -8.91
N PRO A 604 16.54 7.71 -9.15
CA PRO A 604 15.31 8.48 -9.28
C PRO A 604 14.98 9.14 -7.93
N CYS A 605 14.93 10.47 -7.90
CA CYS A 605 14.72 11.20 -6.66
C CYS A 605 14.01 12.55 -6.89
N GLY A 606 13.02 12.84 -6.03
CA GLY A 606 12.27 14.10 -6.03
C GLY A 606 12.72 15.12 -4.99
N GLY A 607 13.74 14.80 -4.17
CA GLY A 607 14.22 15.63 -3.06
C GLY A 607 15.19 16.74 -3.45
N THR A 608 15.60 17.54 -2.47
CA THR A 608 16.63 18.57 -2.64
C THR A 608 18.00 18.03 -2.25
N HIS A 609 19.04 18.48 -2.95
CA HIS A 609 20.41 17.99 -2.80
C HIS A 609 21.40 19.15 -2.72
N VAL A 610 22.55 18.91 -2.09
CA VAL A 610 23.71 19.81 -2.19
C VAL A 610 24.33 19.76 -3.58
N LYS A 611 25.10 20.77 -4.01
CA LYS A 611 25.71 20.79 -5.35
C LYS A 611 26.95 19.91 -5.45
N SER A 612 27.63 19.67 -4.33
CA SER A 612 28.87 18.89 -4.28
C SER A 612 28.98 18.08 -2.99
N LEU A 613 29.64 16.92 -3.05
CA LEU A 613 29.79 16.05 -1.88
C LEU A 613 30.58 16.70 -0.74
N LYS A 614 31.45 17.68 -1.00
CA LYS A 614 32.15 18.43 0.06
C LYS A 614 31.22 19.24 0.96
N GLU A 615 30.04 19.66 0.46
CA GLU A 615 29.03 20.37 1.26
C GLU A 615 28.38 19.46 2.32
N LEU A 616 28.55 18.14 2.23
CA LEU A 616 28.05 17.23 3.25
C LEU A 616 28.74 17.43 4.61
N GLY A 617 29.99 17.88 4.63
CA GLY A 617 30.79 17.90 5.84
C GLY A 617 31.35 16.51 6.14
N ARG A 618 31.04 15.94 7.32
CA ARG A 618 31.42 14.58 7.70
C ARG A 618 30.17 13.70 7.84
N VAL A 619 30.13 12.60 7.10
CA VAL A 619 29.05 11.59 7.19
C VAL A 619 29.53 10.43 8.06
N VAL A 620 28.82 10.14 9.15
CA VAL A 620 29.20 9.12 10.13
C VAL A 620 28.18 7.98 10.13
N VAL A 621 28.63 6.78 9.77
CA VAL A 621 27.85 5.55 9.88
C VAL A 621 27.76 5.16 11.36
N ARG A 622 26.55 5.21 11.92
CA ARG A 622 26.28 4.94 13.33
C ARG A 622 26.12 3.45 13.61
N ASN A 623 25.29 2.76 12.83
CA ASN A 623 24.97 1.36 13.10
C ASN A 623 24.54 0.61 11.83
N VAL A 624 24.76 -0.71 11.83
CA VAL A 624 24.26 -1.65 10.82
C VAL A 624 23.41 -2.69 11.54
N LYS A 625 22.09 -2.55 11.46
CA LYS A 625 21.13 -3.50 12.07
C LYS A 625 20.58 -4.42 10.99
N ARG A 626 20.32 -5.68 11.34
CA ARG A 626 19.74 -6.69 10.45
C ARG A 626 18.45 -7.21 11.05
N GLN A 627 17.39 -7.27 10.26
CA GLN A 627 16.10 -7.82 10.69
C GLN A 627 15.33 -8.35 9.48
N LYS A 628 14.85 -9.60 9.55
CA LYS A 628 13.94 -10.20 8.55
C LYS A 628 14.41 -10.04 7.09
N GLY A 629 15.69 -10.31 6.81
CA GLY A 629 16.26 -10.20 5.45
C GLY A 629 16.57 -8.77 4.99
N VAL A 630 16.35 -7.77 5.84
CA VAL A 630 16.63 -6.35 5.56
C VAL A 630 17.77 -5.86 6.46
N SER A 631 18.64 -5.02 5.91
CA SER A 631 19.68 -4.33 6.65
C SER A 631 19.44 -2.84 6.68
N LYS A 632 19.46 -2.26 7.88
CA LYS A 632 19.28 -0.85 8.15
C LYS A 632 20.62 -0.24 8.54
N VAL A 633 21.12 0.70 7.74
CA VAL A 633 22.35 1.45 7.98
C VAL A 633 21.99 2.84 8.46
N SER A 634 22.12 3.09 9.76
CA SER A 634 21.88 4.39 10.37
C SER A 634 23.10 5.29 10.28
N TYR A 635 22.89 6.58 10.06
CA TYR A 635 23.97 7.54 9.88
C TYR A 635 23.62 8.93 10.43
N GLU A 636 24.62 9.79 10.45
CA GLU A 636 24.49 11.18 10.87
C GLU A 636 25.39 12.06 10.00
N VAL A 637 25.01 13.33 9.85
CA VAL A 637 25.82 14.34 9.18
C VAL A 637 26.28 15.34 10.23
N VAL A 638 27.59 15.53 10.33
CA VAL A 638 28.24 16.42 11.29
C VAL A 638 28.96 17.52 10.53
N ASP A 639 28.92 18.74 11.06
CA ASP A 639 29.74 19.84 10.57
C ASP A 639 31.23 19.52 10.74
N ARG A 640 32.05 20.10 9.87
CA ARG A 640 33.50 19.88 9.88
C ARG A 640 34.19 20.64 10.99
#